data_AF-A0A3N0YC62-F1
#
_entry.id   AF-A0A3N0YC62-F1
#
_cell.length_a   1.000
_cell.length_b   1.000
_cell.length_c   1.000
_cell.angle_alpha   90.00
_cell.angle_beta   90.00
_cell.angle_gamma   90.00
#
_symmetry.space_group_name_H-M   'P 1'
#
loop_
_entity.id
_entity.type
_entity.pdbx_description
1 polymer ?
#
loop_
_entity_poly.entity_id
_entity_poly.type
_entity_poly.pdbx_seq_one_letter_code
_entity_poly.pdbx_strand_id
1 'polypeptide(L)'
;MISLIIPPKDQISRVAKMLADEFGTASNIKSRVNRLSVLGAITSVQQRLKLYNKVPHNGLVVYCGTIVTDEGKEKKVNIDFEPFKPINTSLYLCDNKFHTEALTALLSDDSKFGFIVIDGSGALFGTLQGNTRDVLHKFTVDLPKKHGRGGQSALRFARLRMEKRHNYVRKVAETSVQLFVSNDKVNVAGLVLAGSADFKTELSQSDMFDPRLQAKVLKLVDISYGGENGFNQAIELSAEVLSNVKFIQEKKLIGRYFDEISQDTGKYCFGVDDTLKAMEMGAVEILIVYENLETMRYVLRMHGAEVNGLENDEKVIHLTPEQEKDKSHFIDKETGQEHELIEVMPLLEWFANSYKKFGATLEIVTDKSQEGSQFVKGFGGIGGDTEFGFISFGDIHHVFVVSLFTRVHGRVSIFTVGFNQNNNNMDPDMEDKTLELMNITVMESQNNTDDISPKKTTVFKLGNGSVAGSRKRPSQVNYEKEKDLCIQLFDQWSESDQVEFVEHLISRMCHYQHGHINSYLKPMLQRDFITALPAQGLDHIAENILSFLDARSLCSAELVCREWQRVISDGMLWKKLIERMVRTDPLWKGLSERHQWEKYLFKNRTNEVPPNSYYHSLYPKIIQDIETIEANWRCGRHNLQRIQCRSENSKGVYCLQYDDDKIISGLRDNSIKIWDKQSLECLKVLTGHTGSVLCLQYDDRVIVTGSSDSTVRVWDVDSGEVLNTLIHHNEAVLHLRFCNGLMVTCSKDRSIAVWDMASATDISLRRVLVGHRAAVNVVDFDDKYIVSASGDRTIKVWSTSTCEFVRTLNGHKRGIACLQYRDRLVVSGSSDNTIRLWDIECGACLRVLEGHEELVRCIRFDNKRIVSGAYDGKIKVWDLQAALDPRAPASTLCLRTLVEHSGRVFRLQFDEFQIISSSHDDTILIWDFLNVSTNGQSEGRSPSRTYTCLFSVPVCPGRAES
;
A
#
# COMPACT_ATOMS: atom_id res chain seq x y z
N MET A 1 -9.69 50.01 -14.64
CA MET A 1 -8.62 49.31 -13.92
C MET A 1 -7.32 49.56 -14.65
N ILE A 2 -6.18 49.65 -13.94
CA ILE A 2 -4.87 49.87 -14.56
C ILE A 2 -4.01 48.62 -14.42
N SER A 3 -3.46 48.17 -15.54
CA SER A 3 -2.39 47.19 -15.64
C SER A 3 -1.11 47.90 -16.07
N LEU A 4 -0.06 47.79 -15.27
CA LEU A 4 1.25 48.39 -15.52
C LEU A 4 2.33 47.32 -15.37
N ILE A 5 3.15 47.15 -16.40
CA ILE A 5 4.31 46.26 -16.42
C ILE A 5 5.53 47.05 -16.86
N ILE A 6 6.56 47.05 -16.02
CA ILE A 6 7.83 47.74 -16.23
C ILE A 6 8.92 46.70 -16.44
N PRO A 7 9.60 46.67 -17.60
CA PRO A 7 10.63 45.68 -17.87
C PRO A 7 11.90 45.95 -17.05
N PRO A 8 12.74 44.93 -16.80
CA PRO A 8 13.96 45.10 -16.03
C PRO A 8 14.90 46.09 -16.72
N LYS A 9 15.64 46.85 -15.90
CA LYS A 9 16.55 47.95 -16.30
C LYS A 9 15.89 49.23 -16.83
N ASP A 10 14.57 49.30 -16.96
CA ASP A 10 13.86 50.56 -17.23
C ASP A 10 13.88 51.51 -16.00
N GLN A 11 13.47 52.76 -16.18
CA GLN A 11 13.50 53.79 -15.15
C GLN A 11 12.12 54.09 -14.58
N ILE A 12 11.97 53.98 -13.26
CA ILE A 12 10.73 54.32 -12.55
C ILE A 12 10.34 55.79 -12.77
N SER A 13 11.30 56.71 -12.87
CA SER A 13 11.06 58.13 -13.16
C SER A 13 10.33 58.37 -14.49
N ARG A 14 10.61 57.57 -15.52
CA ARG A 14 9.94 57.61 -16.83
C ARG A 14 8.45 57.29 -16.69
N VAL A 15 8.15 56.23 -15.93
CA VAL A 15 6.79 55.75 -15.68
C VAL A 15 6.03 56.70 -14.73
N ALA A 16 6.68 57.19 -13.68
CA ALA A 16 6.11 58.17 -12.76
C ALA A 16 5.74 59.49 -13.47
N LYS A 17 6.55 59.95 -14.43
CA LYS A 17 6.21 61.09 -15.29
C LYS A 17 4.98 60.78 -16.16
N MET A 18 4.97 59.65 -16.86
CA MET A 18 3.83 59.24 -17.69
C MET A 18 2.52 59.18 -16.86
N LEU A 19 2.55 58.62 -15.65
CA LEU A 19 1.39 58.60 -14.75
C LEU A 19 0.96 59.99 -14.28
N ALA A 20 1.85 60.98 -14.22
CA ALA A 20 1.49 62.37 -13.91
C ALA A 20 0.85 63.08 -15.11
N ASP A 21 1.35 62.83 -16.32
CA ASP A 21 0.77 63.34 -17.58
C ASP A 21 -0.65 62.75 -17.81
N GLU A 22 -0.83 61.46 -17.54
CA GLU A 22 -2.13 60.77 -17.56
C GLU A 22 -3.10 61.29 -16.47
N PHE A 23 -2.60 61.56 -15.26
CA PHE A 23 -3.41 62.17 -14.19
C PHE A 23 -3.92 63.56 -14.59
N GLY A 24 -3.05 64.38 -15.18
CA GLY A 24 -3.41 65.69 -15.73
C GLY A 24 -4.48 65.58 -16.81
N THR A 25 -4.33 64.62 -17.72
CA THR A 25 -5.29 64.36 -18.81
C THR A 25 -6.64 63.89 -18.27
N ALA A 26 -6.64 62.95 -17.31
CA ALA A 26 -7.85 62.44 -16.66
C ALA A 26 -8.62 63.51 -15.87
N SER A 27 -7.95 64.55 -15.34
CA SER A 27 -8.62 65.65 -14.63
C SER A 27 -9.64 66.42 -15.49
N ASN A 28 -9.44 66.42 -16.82
CA ASN A 28 -10.30 67.08 -17.81
C ASN A 28 -11.56 66.27 -18.19
N ILE A 29 -11.73 65.06 -17.65
CA ILE A 29 -12.92 64.22 -17.91
C ILE A 29 -14.17 64.91 -17.36
N LYS A 30 -15.16 65.15 -18.23
CA LYS A 30 -16.42 65.86 -17.88
C LYS A 30 -17.32 65.07 -16.92
N SER A 31 -17.33 63.74 -16.98
CA SER A 31 -18.14 62.90 -16.09
C SER A 31 -17.49 62.79 -14.72
N ARG A 32 -18.18 63.27 -13.66
CA ARG A 32 -17.68 63.26 -12.27
C ARG A 32 -17.31 61.84 -11.81
N VAL A 33 -18.15 60.84 -12.11
CA VAL A 33 -17.96 59.45 -11.68
C VAL A 33 -16.76 58.83 -12.39
N ASN A 34 -16.71 58.93 -13.72
CA ASN A 34 -15.61 58.35 -14.50
C ASN A 34 -14.27 59.03 -14.16
N ARG A 35 -14.26 60.36 -14.03
CA ARG A 35 -13.08 61.12 -13.57
C ARG A 35 -12.57 60.63 -12.21
N LEU A 36 -13.45 60.47 -11.23
CA LEU A 36 -13.05 60.07 -9.88
C LEU A 36 -12.52 58.63 -9.85
N SER A 37 -13.09 57.73 -10.66
CA SER A 37 -12.59 56.36 -10.84
C SER A 37 -11.19 56.32 -11.47
N VAL A 38 -10.98 57.03 -12.59
CA VAL A 38 -9.67 57.06 -13.27
C VAL A 38 -8.60 57.74 -12.41
N LEU A 39 -8.89 58.90 -11.82
CA LEU A 39 -7.95 59.59 -10.92
C LEU A 39 -7.64 58.73 -9.69
N GLY A 40 -8.63 58.02 -9.13
CA GLY A 40 -8.42 57.08 -8.02
C GLY A 40 -7.46 55.95 -8.40
N ALA A 41 -7.67 55.31 -9.55
CA ALA A 41 -6.80 54.24 -10.03
C ALA A 41 -5.36 54.73 -10.30
N ILE A 42 -5.17 55.88 -10.95
CA ILE A 42 -3.84 56.45 -11.19
C ILE A 42 -3.16 56.80 -9.86
N THR A 43 -3.89 57.36 -8.89
CA THR A 43 -3.36 57.68 -7.56
C THR A 43 -2.88 56.42 -6.83
N SER A 44 -3.63 55.31 -6.89
CA SER A 44 -3.22 54.02 -6.34
C SER A 44 -1.91 53.53 -6.96
N VAL A 45 -1.78 53.55 -8.29
CA VAL A 45 -0.52 53.15 -8.96
C VAL A 45 0.64 54.06 -8.54
N GLN A 46 0.44 55.38 -8.48
CA GLN A 46 1.48 56.32 -8.05
C GLN A 46 1.90 56.11 -6.59
N GLN A 47 0.97 55.74 -5.68
CA GLN A 47 1.30 55.40 -4.30
C GLN A 47 2.12 54.11 -4.20
N ARG A 48 1.77 53.09 -4.98
CA ARG A 48 2.49 51.80 -5.05
C ARG A 48 3.88 51.96 -5.66
N LEU A 49 3.98 52.69 -6.77
CA LEU A 49 5.24 52.93 -7.46
C LEU A 49 6.27 53.70 -6.60
N LYS A 50 5.83 54.52 -5.63
CA LYS A 50 6.70 55.20 -4.65
C LYS A 50 7.38 54.26 -3.65
N LEU A 51 6.92 53.02 -3.50
CA LEU A 51 7.59 52.01 -2.66
C LEU A 51 8.90 51.52 -3.29
N TYR A 52 9.07 51.72 -4.61
CA TYR A 52 10.21 51.21 -5.37
C TYR A 52 11.15 52.36 -5.79
N ASN A 53 12.38 52.34 -5.27
CA ASN A 53 13.43 53.29 -5.66
C ASN A 53 14.06 52.96 -7.03
N LYS A 54 13.98 51.70 -7.47
CA LYS A 54 14.50 51.19 -8.74
C LYS A 54 13.65 50.00 -9.19
N VAL A 55 13.54 49.77 -10.50
CA VAL A 55 12.89 48.55 -11.01
C VAL A 55 13.67 47.32 -10.52
N PRO A 56 12.99 46.30 -9.98
CA PRO A 56 13.60 45.03 -9.59
C PRO A 56 14.27 44.28 -10.76
N HIS A 57 15.00 43.21 -10.46
CA HIS A 57 15.87 42.51 -11.40
C HIS A 57 15.13 41.79 -12.53
N ASN A 58 13.90 41.34 -12.31
CA ASN A 58 13.02 40.71 -13.29
C ASN A 58 11.93 41.65 -13.85
N GLY A 59 11.88 42.90 -13.38
CA GLY A 59 10.84 43.88 -13.72
C GLY A 59 9.89 44.15 -12.55
N LEU A 60 8.83 44.92 -12.82
CA LEU A 60 7.78 45.23 -11.84
C LEU A 60 6.41 45.10 -12.50
N VAL A 61 5.48 44.41 -11.83
CA VAL A 61 4.09 44.28 -12.24
C VAL A 61 3.21 44.97 -11.19
N VAL A 62 2.31 45.85 -11.64
CA VAL A 62 1.38 46.59 -10.78
C VAL A 62 -0.04 46.54 -11.35
N TYR A 63 -0.99 46.08 -10.55
CA TYR A 63 -2.42 46.10 -10.84
C TYR A 63 -3.15 46.96 -9.81
N CYS A 64 -3.87 47.98 -10.27
CA CYS A 64 -4.63 48.86 -9.38
C CYS A 64 -6.01 49.20 -9.96
N GLY A 65 -7.04 49.20 -9.13
CA GLY A 65 -8.36 49.68 -9.51
C GLY A 65 -9.46 49.30 -8.53
N THR A 66 -10.65 49.81 -8.77
CA THR A 66 -11.87 49.38 -8.06
C THR A 66 -12.57 48.31 -8.90
N ILE A 67 -12.94 47.20 -8.25
CA ILE A 67 -13.82 46.15 -8.78
C ILE A 67 -15.10 46.09 -7.93
N VAL A 68 -16.14 45.48 -8.47
CA VAL A 68 -17.38 45.18 -7.74
C VAL A 68 -17.31 43.71 -7.30
N THR A 69 -17.60 43.42 -6.04
CA THR A 69 -17.70 42.05 -5.51
C THR A 69 -19.07 41.45 -5.80
N ASP A 70 -19.25 40.15 -5.57
CA ASP A 70 -20.53 39.45 -5.80
C ASP A 70 -21.68 40.00 -4.92
N GLU A 71 -21.36 40.64 -3.80
CA GLU A 71 -22.31 41.38 -2.94
C GLU A 71 -22.68 42.78 -3.48
N GLY A 72 -22.15 43.19 -4.63
CA GLY A 72 -22.34 44.53 -5.20
C GLY A 72 -21.51 45.65 -4.54
N LYS A 73 -20.57 45.32 -3.64
CA LYS A 73 -19.73 46.30 -2.93
C LYS A 73 -18.47 46.65 -3.74
N GLU A 74 -17.99 47.89 -3.64
CA GLU A 74 -16.72 48.31 -4.24
C GLU A 74 -15.51 47.80 -3.43
N LYS A 75 -14.67 46.94 -4.02
CA LYS A 75 -13.38 46.50 -3.48
C LYS A 75 -12.23 47.13 -4.25
N LYS A 76 -11.27 47.73 -3.55
CA LYS A 76 -10.05 48.28 -4.16
C LYS A 76 -8.97 47.20 -4.22
N VAL A 77 -8.54 46.87 -5.42
CA VAL A 77 -7.39 45.99 -5.70
C VAL A 77 -6.15 46.86 -5.83
N ASN A 78 -5.11 46.58 -5.04
CA ASN A 78 -3.78 47.18 -5.16
C ASN A 78 -2.75 46.05 -5.00
N ILE A 79 -2.21 45.55 -6.11
CA ILE A 79 -1.24 44.45 -6.15
C ILE A 79 0.03 44.95 -6.84
N ASP A 80 1.18 44.74 -6.22
CA ASP A 80 2.51 45.07 -6.74
C ASP A 80 3.50 43.96 -6.39
N PHE A 81 4.23 43.45 -7.37
CA PHE A 81 5.22 42.38 -7.17
C PHE A 81 6.30 42.32 -8.26
N GLU A 82 7.42 41.68 -7.94
CA GLU A 82 8.45 41.29 -8.89
C GLU A 82 8.13 39.89 -9.48
N PRO A 83 8.11 39.71 -10.81
CA PRO A 83 7.88 38.39 -11.42
C PRO A 83 9.10 37.46 -11.25
N PHE A 84 8.86 36.15 -11.28
CA PHE A 84 9.91 35.12 -11.11
C PHE A 84 10.84 34.93 -12.32
N LYS A 85 10.41 35.37 -13.51
CA LYS A 85 11.20 35.41 -14.76
C LYS A 85 11.19 36.86 -15.29
N PRO A 86 12.27 37.33 -15.96
CA PRO A 86 12.35 38.69 -16.46
C PRO A 86 11.34 38.97 -17.59
N ILE A 87 10.47 39.97 -17.40
CA ILE A 87 9.49 40.38 -18.42
C ILE A 87 10.07 41.49 -19.29
N ASN A 88 10.33 41.23 -20.57
CA ASN A 88 10.84 42.25 -21.51
C ASN A 88 9.75 43.16 -22.12
N THR A 89 8.46 42.89 -21.89
CA THR A 89 7.35 43.70 -22.39
C THR A 89 6.99 44.83 -21.44
N SER A 90 7.07 46.09 -21.89
CA SER A 90 6.43 47.21 -21.18
C SER A 90 4.96 47.32 -21.57
N LEU A 91 4.08 47.44 -20.59
CA LEU A 91 2.63 47.54 -20.79
C LEU A 91 2.06 48.61 -19.85
N TYR A 92 1.21 49.48 -20.38
CA TYR A 92 0.35 50.37 -19.60
C TYR A 92 -1.01 50.41 -20.27
N LEU A 93 -2.04 49.89 -19.61
CA LEU A 93 -3.41 49.84 -20.11
C LEU A 93 -4.39 50.22 -18.99
N CYS A 94 -5.36 51.07 -19.33
CA CYS A 94 -6.47 51.44 -18.45
C CYS A 94 -7.79 50.97 -19.08
N ASP A 95 -8.29 49.81 -18.65
CA ASP A 95 -9.44 49.14 -19.27
C ASP A 95 -10.45 48.59 -18.23
N ASN A 96 -11.53 47.96 -18.71
CA ASN A 96 -12.58 47.30 -17.92
C ASN A 96 -12.17 45.92 -17.36
N LYS A 97 -10.92 45.49 -17.59
CA LYS A 97 -10.32 44.26 -17.06
C LYS A 97 -8.84 44.47 -16.71
N PHE A 98 -8.23 43.53 -16.00
CA PHE A 98 -6.77 43.46 -15.87
C PHE A 98 -6.18 42.62 -17.01
N HIS A 99 -5.05 43.09 -17.55
CA HIS A 99 -4.27 42.41 -18.59
C HIS A 99 -3.16 41.55 -17.98
N THR A 100 -3.30 40.23 -18.08
CA THR A 100 -2.41 39.22 -17.50
C THR A 100 -1.66 38.40 -18.56
N GLU A 101 -1.80 38.75 -19.85
CA GLU A 101 -1.26 37.98 -20.98
C GLU A 101 0.27 37.81 -20.90
N ALA A 102 0.97 38.84 -20.42
CA ALA A 102 2.42 38.81 -20.19
C ALA A 102 2.84 37.89 -19.02
N LEU A 103 1.98 37.68 -18.02
CA LEU A 103 2.23 36.75 -16.91
C LEU A 103 1.97 35.30 -17.34
N THR A 104 0.89 35.04 -18.08
CA THR A 104 0.61 33.71 -18.62
C THR A 104 1.72 33.21 -19.56
N ALA A 105 2.36 34.12 -20.30
CA ALA A 105 3.51 33.79 -21.13
C ALA A 105 4.79 33.43 -20.34
N LEU A 106 4.92 33.82 -19.07
CA LEU A 106 6.01 33.35 -18.20
C LEU A 106 5.77 31.96 -17.64
N LEU A 107 4.50 31.62 -17.40
CA LEU A 107 4.05 30.39 -16.75
C LEU A 107 4.03 29.17 -17.68
N SER A 108 4.04 29.37 -19.01
CA SER A 108 4.24 28.26 -19.95
C SER A 108 5.66 27.71 -19.85
N ASP A 109 5.80 26.43 -19.48
CA ASP A 109 7.10 25.76 -19.46
C ASP A 109 7.68 25.61 -20.88
N ASP A 110 8.95 25.99 -21.03
CA ASP A 110 9.64 26.16 -22.30
C ASP A 110 10.01 24.83 -23.02
N SER A 111 9.89 23.69 -22.34
CA SER A 111 10.39 22.39 -22.81
C SER A 111 9.28 21.44 -23.29
N LYS A 112 8.92 21.57 -24.57
CA LYS A 112 8.02 20.64 -25.27
C LYS A 112 8.79 19.43 -25.82
N PHE A 113 8.44 18.22 -25.43
CA PHE A 113 9.04 16.98 -25.94
C PHE A 113 8.08 16.25 -26.88
N GLY A 114 8.60 15.71 -27.98
CA GLY A 114 7.83 14.93 -28.95
C GLY A 114 7.97 13.43 -28.70
N PHE A 115 6.92 12.67 -29.04
CA PHE A 115 6.89 11.22 -29.01
C PHE A 115 6.36 10.67 -30.32
N ILE A 116 7.03 9.66 -30.87
CA ILE A 116 6.55 8.85 -31.99
C ILE A 116 6.45 7.41 -31.50
N VAL A 117 5.22 6.91 -31.42
CA VAL A 117 4.89 5.56 -30.97
C VAL A 117 4.54 4.73 -32.21
N ILE A 118 5.40 3.79 -32.59
CA ILE A 118 5.28 2.97 -33.80
C ILE A 118 4.95 1.53 -33.42
N ASP A 119 3.83 1.02 -33.89
CA ASP A 119 3.45 -0.38 -33.73
C ASP A 119 3.08 -1.02 -35.08
N GLY A 120 3.05 -2.35 -35.14
CA GLY A 120 2.62 -3.10 -36.31
C GLY A 120 1.14 -2.93 -36.68
N SER A 121 0.32 -2.28 -35.84
CA SER A 121 -1.09 -1.93 -36.10
C SER A 121 -1.35 -0.46 -36.42
N GLY A 122 -0.37 0.44 -36.19
CA GLY A 122 -0.54 1.88 -36.37
C GLY A 122 0.51 2.72 -35.65
N ALA A 123 0.53 4.02 -35.96
CA ALA A 123 1.44 5.00 -35.38
C ALA A 123 0.66 6.11 -34.66
N LEU A 124 1.23 6.60 -33.56
CA LEU A 124 0.73 7.71 -32.77
C LEU A 124 1.85 8.74 -32.57
N PHE A 125 1.48 10.01 -32.70
CA PHE A 125 2.35 11.17 -32.51
C PHE A 125 1.77 11.99 -31.35
N GLY A 126 2.58 12.24 -30.33
CA GLY A 126 2.17 12.97 -29.14
C GLY A 126 3.23 13.95 -28.67
N THR A 127 2.85 14.84 -27.77
CA THR A 127 3.78 15.74 -27.08
C THR A 127 3.56 15.73 -25.58
N LEU A 128 4.63 15.92 -24.83
CA LEU A 128 4.62 16.15 -23.38
C LEU A 128 5.20 17.54 -23.14
N GLN A 129 4.45 18.42 -22.49
CA GLN A 129 4.90 19.76 -22.13
C GLN A 129 4.42 20.09 -20.72
N GLY A 130 5.33 20.49 -19.83
CA GLY A 130 5.01 20.79 -18.43
C GLY A 130 4.31 19.62 -17.72
N ASN A 131 2.98 19.73 -17.59
CA ASN A 131 2.12 18.73 -16.95
C ASN A 131 1.01 18.18 -17.87
N THR A 132 1.08 18.43 -19.18
CA THR A 132 0.07 17.99 -20.16
C THR A 132 0.67 17.05 -21.20
N ARG A 133 0.00 15.90 -21.40
CA ARG A 133 0.23 14.98 -22.52
C ARG A 133 -0.83 15.23 -23.58
N ASP A 134 -0.41 15.53 -24.81
CA ASP A 134 -1.29 15.78 -25.95
C ASP A 134 -1.06 14.72 -27.02
N VAL A 135 -2.14 14.15 -27.57
CA VAL A 135 -2.07 13.27 -28.75
C VAL A 135 -2.34 14.12 -29.99
N LEU A 136 -1.30 14.44 -30.75
CA LEU A 136 -1.39 15.31 -31.93
C LEU A 136 -2.08 14.60 -33.11
N HIS A 137 -1.69 13.35 -33.36
CA HIS A 137 -2.19 12.59 -34.50
C HIS A 137 -2.06 11.08 -34.26
N LYS A 138 -2.97 10.29 -34.81
CA LYS A 138 -2.87 8.81 -34.82
C LYS A 138 -3.47 8.26 -36.10
N PHE A 139 -2.82 7.26 -36.69
CA PHE A 139 -3.37 6.51 -37.82
C PHE A 139 -3.06 5.01 -37.72
N THR A 140 -3.99 4.18 -38.20
CA THR A 140 -3.84 2.72 -38.22
C THR A 140 -3.28 2.23 -39.55
N VAL A 141 -2.62 1.07 -39.54
CA VAL A 141 -2.06 0.40 -40.72
C VAL A 141 -2.25 -1.10 -40.59
N ASP A 142 -2.88 -1.73 -41.58
CA ASP A 142 -3.00 -3.19 -41.63
C ASP A 142 -1.85 -3.80 -42.46
N LEU A 143 -0.80 -4.24 -41.77
CA LEU A 143 0.34 -4.92 -42.37
C LEU A 143 -0.01 -6.38 -42.73
N PRO A 144 0.52 -6.94 -43.85
CA PRO A 144 0.13 -8.26 -44.34
C PRO A 144 0.45 -9.38 -43.34
N LYS A 145 -0.63 -10.07 -42.92
CA LYS A 145 -0.61 -11.21 -41.96
C LYS A 145 -0.48 -12.55 -42.71
N LYS A 146 0.31 -13.47 -42.16
CA LYS A 146 0.59 -14.77 -42.80
C LYS A 146 -0.68 -15.63 -42.75
N HIS A 147 -1.19 -16.02 -43.91
CA HIS A 147 -2.36 -16.89 -43.99
C HIS A 147 -1.97 -18.34 -43.65
N GLY A 148 -2.80 -19.02 -42.84
CA GLY A 148 -2.51 -20.37 -42.34
C GLY A 148 -2.79 -21.51 -43.32
N ARG A 149 -3.46 -21.24 -44.44
CA ARG A 149 -3.74 -22.23 -45.51
C ARG A 149 -2.94 -21.86 -46.76
N GLY A 150 -2.26 -22.85 -47.35
CA GLY A 150 -1.12 -22.68 -48.26
C GLY A 150 -1.39 -22.16 -49.67
N GLY A 151 -2.10 -21.04 -49.82
CA GLY A 151 -2.45 -20.44 -51.12
C GLY A 151 -1.46 -19.41 -51.69
N GLN A 152 -0.30 -19.18 -51.07
CA GLN A 152 0.66 -18.15 -51.50
C GLN A 152 2.11 -18.59 -51.31
N SER A 153 2.99 -18.25 -52.28
CA SER A 153 4.44 -18.44 -52.16
C SER A 153 5.03 -17.63 -51.01
N ALA A 154 5.82 -18.28 -50.15
CA ALA A 154 6.47 -17.65 -49.00
C ALA A 154 7.39 -16.48 -49.42
N LEU A 155 8.11 -16.60 -50.54
CA LEU A 155 8.99 -15.55 -51.06
C LEU A 155 8.21 -14.32 -51.53
N ARG A 156 7.07 -14.53 -52.22
CA ARG A 156 6.17 -13.44 -52.65
C ARG A 156 5.58 -12.71 -51.44
N PHE A 157 5.16 -13.45 -50.42
CA PHE A 157 4.64 -12.90 -49.17
C PHE A 157 5.71 -12.12 -48.39
N ALA A 158 6.96 -12.62 -48.34
CA ALA A 158 8.09 -11.90 -47.73
C ALA A 158 8.38 -10.57 -48.45
N ARG A 159 8.42 -10.56 -49.79
CA ARG A 159 8.61 -9.33 -50.59
C ARG A 159 7.51 -8.29 -50.30
N LEU A 160 6.24 -8.70 -50.40
CA LEU A 160 5.09 -7.82 -50.14
C LEU A 160 5.09 -7.27 -48.70
N ARG A 161 5.54 -8.07 -47.73
CA ARG A 161 5.70 -7.63 -46.34
C ARG A 161 6.76 -6.54 -46.21
N MET A 162 7.96 -6.72 -46.78
CA MET A 162 9.01 -5.70 -46.71
C MET A 162 8.60 -4.40 -47.42
N GLU A 163 7.95 -4.51 -48.58
CA GLU A 163 7.43 -3.36 -49.33
C GLU A 163 6.38 -2.57 -48.53
N LYS A 164 5.43 -3.25 -47.88
CA LYS A 164 4.42 -2.59 -47.02
C LYS A 164 5.02 -2.02 -45.74
N ARG A 165 6.06 -2.64 -45.17
CA ARG A 165 6.81 -2.08 -44.03
C ARG A 165 7.54 -0.80 -44.42
N HIS A 166 8.29 -0.80 -45.51
CA HIS A 166 9.02 0.38 -45.98
C HIS A 166 8.09 1.56 -46.28
N ASN A 167 6.96 1.32 -46.95
CA ASN A 167 5.93 2.34 -47.19
C ASN A 167 5.29 2.87 -45.89
N TYR A 168 5.17 2.04 -44.85
CA TYR A 168 4.70 2.46 -43.54
C TYR A 168 5.72 3.35 -42.82
N VAL A 169 6.99 2.95 -42.76
CA VAL A 169 8.08 3.76 -42.18
C VAL A 169 8.18 5.12 -42.88
N ARG A 170 8.08 5.16 -44.21
CA ARG A 170 8.04 6.40 -44.99
C ARG A 170 6.89 7.31 -44.58
N LYS A 171 5.66 6.78 -44.49
CA LYS A 171 4.50 7.57 -44.05
C LYS A 171 4.68 8.12 -42.64
N VAL A 172 5.29 7.35 -41.72
CA VAL A 172 5.61 7.82 -40.36
C VAL A 172 6.63 8.96 -40.40
N ALA A 173 7.69 8.86 -41.21
CA ALA A 173 8.67 9.91 -41.40
C ALA A 173 8.03 11.21 -41.95
N GLU A 174 7.28 11.13 -43.04
CA GLU A 174 6.57 12.27 -43.66
C GLU A 174 5.62 12.95 -42.66
N THR A 175 4.84 12.16 -41.90
CA THR A 175 3.91 12.69 -40.89
C THR A 175 4.66 13.36 -39.72
N SER A 176 5.83 12.85 -39.33
CA SER A 176 6.63 13.42 -38.25
C SER A 176 7.15 14.82 -38.59
N VAL A 177 7.55 15.06 -39.84
CA VAL A 177 8.01 16.38 -40.31
C VAL A 177 6.87 17.39 -40.26
N GLN A 178 5.67 16.99 -40.71
CA GLN A 178 4.47 17.85 -40.70
C GLN A 178 4.06 18.29 -39.28
N LEU A 179 4.34 17.49 -38.26
CA LEU A 179 3.92 17.74 -36.87
C LEU A 179 5.01 18.40 -36.01
N PHE A 180 6.28 18.03 -36.20
CA PHE A 180 7.39 18.46 -35.33
C PHE A 180 8.30 19.53 -35.95
N VAL A 181 8.11 19.88 -37.22
CA VAL A 181 8.82 21.00 -37.87
C VAL A 181 7.82 22.11 -38.20
N SER A 182 8.15 23.35 -37.85
CA SER A 182 7.32 24.52 -38.12
C SER A 182 8.23 25.72 -38.42
N ASN A 183 8.00 26.43 -39.52
CA ASN A 183 8.86 27.53 -39.99
C ASN A 183 10.35 27.11 -40.07
N ASP A 184 10.63 25.99 -40.74
CA ASP A 184 11.97 25.37 -40.89
C ASP A 184 12.69 24.97 -39.57
N LYS A 185 12.08 25.17 -38.40
CA LYS A 185 12.67 24.85 -37.10
C LYS A 185 11.91 23.71 -36.41
N VAL A 186 12.63 22.86 -35.69
CA VAL A 186 12.01 21.82 -34.86
C VAL A 186 11.29 22.50 -33.69
N ASN A 187 10.02 22.16 -33.47
CA ASN A 187 9.15 22.76 -32.46
C ASN A 187 9.21 22.05 -31.08
N VAL A 188 9.98 20.96 -30.98
CA VAL A 188 10.27 20.20 -29.76
C VAL A 188 11.74 20.35 -29.33
N ALA A 189 11.97 20.37 -28.02
CA ALA A 189 13.30 20.37 -27.42
C ALA A 189 14.07 19.06 -27.70
N GLY A 190 13.33 17.94 -27.73
CA GLY A 190 13.81 16.62 -28.11
C GLY A 190 12.66 15.64 -28.42
N LEU A 191 13.02 14.47 -28.96
CA LEU A 191 12.11 13.50 -29.54
C LEU A 191 12.39 12.09 -28.99
N VAL A 192 11.35 11.37 -28.58
CA VAL A 192 11.43 9.96 -28.16
C VAL A 192 10.79 9.09 -29.25
N LEU A 193 11.51 8.05 -29.69
CA LEU A 193 10.96 7.05 -30.61
C LEU A 193 10.69 5.77 -29.85
N ALA A 194 9.41 5.42 -29.68
CA ALA A 194 8.97 4.24 -28.96
C ALA A 194 8.28 3.25 -29.91
N GLY A 195 8.42 1.95 -29.66
CA GLY A 195 7.74 0.96 -30.49
C GLY A 195 8.12 -0.48 -30.21
N SER A 196 7.28 -1.40 -30.66
CA SER A 196 7.56 -2.84 -30.61
C SER A 196 8.43 -3.26 -31.81
N ALA A 197 9.47 -4.06 -31.56
CA ALA A 197 10.45 -4.53 -32.55
C ALA A 197 11.25 -3.42 -33.28
N ASP A 198 11.90 -3.81 -34.38
CA ASP A 198 12.93 -3.04 -35.10
C ASP A 198 12.41 -1.76 -35.80
N PHE A 199 11.10 -1.53 -35.88
CA PHE A 199 10.53 -0.43 -36.68
C PHE A 199 11.03 0.97 -36.28
N LYS A 200 11.23 1.21 -34.98
CA LYS A 200 11.81 2.47 -34.47
C LYS A 200 13.29 2.61 -34.84
N THR A 201 14.02 1.50 -34.88
CA THR A 201 15.43 1.42 -35.27
C THR A 201 15.56 1.63 -36.78
N GLU A 202 14.71 0.98 -37.58
CA GLU A 202 14.59 1.17 -39.03
C GLU A 202 14.25 2.62 -39.38
N LEU A 203 13.29 3.26 -38.67
CA LEU A 203 13.02 4.69 -38.84
C LEU A 203 14.25 5.55 -38.52
N SER A 204 14.83 5.36 -37.33
CA SER A 204 15.95 6.17 -36.83
C SER A 204 17.25 6.03 -37.64
N GLN A 205 17.43 4.89 -38.32
CA GLN A 205 18.59 4.61 -39.20
C GLN A 205 18.29 4.87 -40.69
N SER A 206 17.04 5.15 -41.07
CA SER A 206 16.68 5.37 -42.48
C SER A 206 17.01 6.79 -42.96
N ASP A 207 17.53 6.88 -44.19
CA ASP A 207 17.70 8.14 -44.93
C ASP A 207 16.37 8.85 -45.24
N MET A 208 15.23 8.24 -44.90
CA MET A 208 13.89 8.82 -45.07
C MET A 208 13.49 9.73 -43.91
N PHE A 209 14.16 9.65 -42.76
CA PHE A 209 13.86 10.47 -41.59
C PHE A 209 14.61 11.80 -41.65
N ASP A 210 13.93 12.91 -41.29
CA ASP A 210 14.53 14.24 -41.44
C ASP A 210 15.75 14.42 -40.52
N PRO A 211 16.93 14.81 -41.05
CA PRO A 211 18.16 14.95 -40.25
C PRO A 211 18.04 15.93 -39.07
N ARG A 212 17.18 16.95 -39.16
CA ARG A 212 16.93 17.92 -38.08
C ARG A 212 16.17 17.28 -36.92
N LEU A 213 15.24 16.35 -37.21
CA LEU A 213 14.55 15.56 -36.20
C LEU A 213 15.44 14.43 -35.66
N GLN A 214 16.24 13.79 -36.52
CA GLN A 214 17.21 12.75 -36.14
C GLN A 214 18.22 13.27 -35.10
N ALA A 215 18.76 14.48 -35.31
CA ALA A 215 19.64 15.17 -34.36
C ALA A 215 18.96 15.56 -33.02
N LYS A 216 17.65 15.37 -32.90
CA LYS A 216 16.85 15.61 -31.69
C LYS A 216 16.29 14.34 -31.06
N VAL A 217 16.60 13.16 -31.58
CA VAL A 217 16.22 11.88 -30.94
C VAL A 217 17.02 11.71 -29.64
N LEU A 218 16.32 11.62 -28.51
CA LEU A 218 16.89 11.51 -27.17
C LEU A 218 17.00 10.05 -26.68
N LYS A 219 15.94 9.27 -26.88
CA LYS A 219 15.86 7.87 -26.44
C LYS A 219 15.07 7.04 -27.45
N LEU A 220 15.55 5.83 -27.73
CA LEU A 220 14.78 4.77 -28.37
C LEU A 220 14.20 3.88 -27.26
N VAL A 221 12.91 3.57 -27.33
CA VAL A 221 12.20 2.87 -26.25
C VAL A 221 11.47 1.62 -26.78
N ASP A 222 11.77 0.47 -26.18
CA ASP A 222 10.99 -0.75 -26.37
C ASP A 222 9.72 -0.71 -25.51
N ILE A 223 8.56 -0.84 -26.16
CA ILE A 223 7.26 -0.89 -25.50
C ILE A 223 6.53 -2.19 -25.84
N SER A 224 5.72 -2.67 -24.90
CA SER A 224 5.00 -3.95 -24.99
C SER A 224 3.71 -3.83 -25.81
N TYR A 225 3.14 -2.62 -25.86
CA TYR A 225 1.87 -2.30 -26.49
C TYR A 225 1.98 -1.04 -27.35
N GLY A 226 1.23 -0.96 -28.44
CA GLY A 226 1.13 0.25 -29.28
C GLY A 226 0.10 1.27 -28.79
N GLY A 227 -0.07 2.34 -29.57
CA GLY A 227 -1.12 3.35 -29.37
C GLY A 227 -0.97 4.14 -28.06
N GLU A 228 -2.09 4.53 -27.46
CA GLU A 228 -2.11 5.42 -26.28
C GLU A 228 -1.57 4.76 -25.01
N ASN A 229 -1.76 3.45 -24.85
CA ASN A 229 -1.14 2.69 -23.76
C ASN A 229 0.39 2.62 -23.95
N GLY A 230 0.83 2.41 -25.19
CA GLY A 230 2.25 2.50 -25.57
C GLY A 230 2.86 3.87 -25.37
N PHE A 231 2.09 4.95 -25.56
CA PHE A 231 2.49 6.33 -25.30
C PHE A 231 2.76 6.57 -23.81
N ASN A 232 1.88 6.09 -22.92
CA ASN A 232 2.09 6.15 -21.48
C ASN A 232 3.34 5.36 -21.06
N GLN A 233 3.48 4.11 -21.53
CA GLN A 233 4.66 3.28 -21.26
C GLN A 233 5.96 3.94 -21.79
N ALA A 234 5.89 4.63 -22.92
CA ALA A 234 7.02 5.37 -23.49
C ALA A 234 7.43 6.57 -22.65
N ILE A 235 6.47 7.31 -22.06
CA ILE A 235 6.74 8.40 -21.12
C ILE A 235 7.44 7.87 -19.87
N GLU A 236 6.93 6.78 -19.28
CA GLU A 236 7.50 6.16 -18.08
C GLU A 236 8.94 5.66 -18.30
N LEU A 237 9.18 4.89 -19.36
CA LEU A 237 10.52 4.40 -19.71
C LEU A 237 11.48 5.51 -20.15
N SER A 238 10.98 6.73 -20.43
CA SER A 238 11.78 7.91 -20.75
C SER A 238 12.00 8.84 -19.55
N ALA A 239 11.47 8.53 -18.36
CA ALA A 239 11.47 9.41 -17.20
C ALA A 239 12.86 9.91 -16.79
N GLU A 240 13.90 9.08 -16.91
CA GLU A 240 15.30 9.45 -16.62
C GLU A 240 15.79 10.63 -17.48
N VAL A 241 15.46 10.60 -18.78
CA VAL A 241 15.89 11.56 -19.80
C VAL A 241 15.00 12.81 -19.80
N LEU A 242 13.78 12.67 -19.30
CA LEU A 242 12.77 13.72 -19.18
C LEU A 242 12.65 14.24 -17.73
N SER A 243 13.69 14.03 -16.92
CA SER A 243 13.73 14.35 -15.48
C SER A 243 13.53 15.83 -15.13
N ASN A 244 13.65 16.74 -16.11
CA ASN A 244 13.36 18.17 -15.98
C ASN A 244 11.90 18.55 -16.34
N VAL A 245 11.03 17.58 -16.62
CA VAL A 245 9.60 17.81 -16.90
C VAL A 245 8.80 17.67 -15.59
N LYS A 246 8.01 18.69 -15.23
CA LYS A 246 7.24 18.73 -13.98
C LYS A 246 6.37 17.48 -13.77
N PHE A 247 5.69 17.00 -14.81
CA PHE A 247 4.90 15.74 -14.76
C PHE A 247 5.66 14.56 -14.14
N ILE A 248 6.97 14.43 -14.44
CA ILE A 248 7.80 13.31 -13.96
C ILE A 248 8.33 13.59 -12.55
N GLN A 249 8.60 14.84 -12.22
CA GLN A 249 8.98 15.25 -10.86
C GLN A 249 7.82 15.03 -9.89
N GLU A 250 6.61 15.47 -10.26
CA GLU A 250 5.34 15.24 -9.55
C GLU A 250 5.06 13.73 -9.36
N LYS A 251 5.06 12.95 -10.44
CA LYS A 251 4.85 11.49 -10.35
C LYS A 251 5.91 10.79 -9.47
N LYS A 252 7.17 11.24 -9.50
CA LYS A 252 8.24 10.68 -8.66
C LYS A 252 8.10 11.09 -7.19
N LEU A 253 7.64 12.31 -6.91
CA LEU A 253 7.38 12.80 -5.56
C LEU A 253 6.22 12.03 -4.92
N ILE A 254 5.07 11.98 -5.58
CA ILE A 254 3.88 11.25 -5.08
C ILE A 254 4.16 9.74 -5.01
N GLY A 255 4.94 9.21 -5.95
CA GLY A 255 5.40 7.82 -5.90
C GLY A 255 6.23 7.53 -4.64
N ARG A 256 7.17 8.40 -4.27
CA ARG A 256 7.94 8.28 -3.01
C ARG A 256 7.02 8.35 -1.79
N TYR A 257 6.11 9.32 -1.75
CA TYR A 257 5.14 9.48 -0.67
C TYR A 257 4.29 8.21 -0.48
N PHE A 258 3.83 7.59 -1.58
CA PHE A 258 3.15 6.29 -1.52
C PHE A 258 4.06 5.12 -1.16
N ASP A 259 5.35 5.15 -1.50
CA ASP A 259 6.33 4.15 -1.07
C ASP A 259 6.57 4.22 0.45
N GLU A 260 6.62 5.41 1.06
CA GLU A 260 6.73 5.59 2.53
C GLU A 260 5.45 5.09 3.25
N ILE A 261 4.26 5.40 2.70
CA ILE A 261 2.98 4.84 3.19
C ILE A 261 2.98 3.31 3.07
N SER A 262 3.42 2.76 1.94
CA SER A 262 3.40 1.31 1.67
C SER A 262 4.43 0.52 2.48
N GLN A 263 5.50 1.18 2.93
CA GLN A 263 6.54 0.61 3.79
C GLN A 263 6.25 0.77 5.29
N ASP A 264 5.18 1.49 5.65
CA ASP A 264 4.77 1.81 7.01
C ASP A 264 5.91 2.36 7.88
N THR A 265 6.72 3.25 7.29
CA THR A 265 7.88 3.87 7.96
C THR A 265 7.47 4.93 8.99
N GLY A 266 6.18 5.30 9.00
CA GLY A 266 5.62 6.43 9.74
C GLY A 266 6.06 7.81 9.22
N LYS A 267 6.80 7.89 8.11
CA LYS A 267 7.40 9.16 7.61
C LYS A 267 6.47 10.01 6.75
N TYR A 268 5.18 10.00 7.06
CA TYR A 268 4.17 10.67 6.25
C TYR A 268 3.07 11.25 7.14
N CYS A 269 2.49 12.36 6.71
CA CYS A 269 1.23 12.88 7.21
C CYS A 269 0.24 13.10 6.05
N PHE A 270 -1.05 13.03 6.34
CA PHE A 270 -2.14 13.30 5.39
C PHE A 270 -3.32 13.96 6.11
N GLY A 271 -4.16 14.67 5.36
CA GLY A 271 -5.30 15.40 5.90
C GLY A 271 -4.91 16.73 6.58
N VAL A 272 -5.85 17.68 6.60
CA VAL A 272 -5.58 19.08 6.96
C VAL A 272 -5.02 19.24 8.37
N ASP A 273 -5.70 18.68 9.38
CA ASP A 273 -5.34 18.91 10.78
C ASP A 273 -4.00 18.26 11.17
N ASP A 274 -3.74 17.04 10.70
CA ASP A 274 -2.51 16.32 11.03
C ASP A 274 -1.30 16.87 10.26
N THR A 275 -1.50 17.32 9.01
CA THR A 275 -0.45 18.03 8.25
C THR A 275 -0.10 19.37 8.89
N LEU A 276 -1.09 20.13 9.36
CA LEU A 276 -0.86 21.40 10.06
C LEU A 276 -0.14 21.20 11.40
N LYS A 277 -0.55 20.22 12.23
CA LYS A 277 0.15 19.89 13.48
C LYS A 277 1.59 19.44 13.21
N ALA A 278 1.82 18.59 12.21
CA ALA A 278 3.17 18.16 11.83
C ALA A 278 4.03 19.34 11.35
N MET A 279 3.43 20.33 10.68
CA MET A 279 4.08 21.57 10.28
C MET A 279 4.41 22.49 11.46
N GLU A 280 3.49 22.65 12.42
CA GLU A 280 3.71 23.42 13.66
C GLU A 280 4.81 22.79 14.53
N MET A 281 4.91 21.46 14.55
CA MET A 281 6.01 20.72 15.18
C MET A 281 7.33 20.79 14.40
N GLY A 282 7.35 21.38 13.20
CA GLY A 282 8.54 21.46 12.34
C GLY A 282 9.01 20.11 11.79
N ALA A 283 8.13 19.11 11.69
CA ALA A 283 8.48 17.74 11.31
C ALA A 283 8.36 17.45 9.79
N VAL A 284 7.75 18.35 9.02
CA VAL A 284 7.48 18.19 7.57
C VAL A 284 8.64 18.74 6.74
N GLU A 285 9.28 17.89 5.95
CA GLU A 285 10.33 18.27 4.99
C GLU A 285 9.71 18.80 3.69
N ILE A 286 8.74 18.06 3.15
CA ILE A 286 8.05 18.38 1.89
C ILE A 286 6.55 18.37 2.13
N LEU A 287 5.93 19.54 2.04
CA LEU A 287 4.47 19.72 2.02
C LEU A 287 3.97 19.52 0.59
N ILE A 288 3.08 18.56 0.39
CA ILE A 288 2.46 18.21 -0.89
C ILE A 288 1.00 18.68 -0.86
N VAL A 289 0.63 19.63 -1.73
CA VAL A 289 -0.73 20.18 -1.79
C VAL A 289 -1.28 20.18 -3.21
N TYR A 290 -2.54 19.78 -3.37
CA TYR A 290 -3.24 19.81 -4.64
C TYR A 290 -3.56 21.25 -5.10
N GLU A 291 -3.37 21.54 -6.39
CA GLU A 291 -3.59 22.87 -7.00
C GLU A 291 -5.00 23.43 -6.80
N ASN A 292 -6.03 22.58 -6.72
CA ASN A 292 -7.42 22.98 -6.50
C ASN A 292 -7.94 22.48 -5.12
N LEU A 293 -7.16 22.64 -4.06
CA LEU A 293 -7.60 22.35 -2.69
C LEU A 293 -8.76 23.29 -2.29
N GLU A 294 -9.96 22.74 -2.10
CA GLU A 294 -11.19 23.51 -1.84
C GLU A 294 -11.34 24.04 -0.40
N THR A 295 -10.36 23.78 0.48
CA THR A 295 -10.41 24.18 1.90
C THR A 295 -10.13 25.66 2.10
N MET A 296 -11.02 26.35 2.82
CA MET A 296 -10.87 27.75 3.24
C MET A 296 -10.40 27.85 4.68
N ARG A 297 -9.49 28.79 4.96
CA ARG A 297 -9.00 29.16 6.30
C ARG A 297 -9.74 30.41 6.78
N TYR A 298 -10.46 30.26 7.88
CA TYR A 298 -11.21 31.31 8.56
C TYR A 298 -10.49 31.69 9.86
N VAL A 299 -10.29 32.99 10.11
CA VAL A 299 -9.81 33.52 11.39
C VAL A 299 -10.96 34.25 12.08
N LEU A 300 -11.37 33.74 13.23
CA LEU A 300 -12.52 34.22 14.00
C LEU A 300 -12.08 34.79 15.36
N ARG A 301 -12.67 35.91 15.77
CA ARG A 301 -12.49 36.51 17.10
C ARG A 301 -13.62 36.09 18.03
N MET A 302 -13.25 35.58 19.20
CA MET A 302 -14.16 35.27 20.29
C MET A 302 -14.75 36.54 20.93
N HIS A 303 -16.04 36.52 21.23
CA HIS A 303 -16.70 37.49 22.11
C HIS A 303 -17.03 36.79 23.43
N GLY A 304 -16.24 37.03 24.50
CA GLY A 304 -16.59 36.49 25.83
C GLY A 304 -15.48 36.18 26.83
N ALA A 305 -14.20 36.48 26.57
CA ALA A 305 -13.09 36.12 27.47
C ALA A 305 -12.36 37.33 28.08
N GLU A 306 -13.06 38.15 28.90
CA GLU A 306 -12.37 39.02 29.87
C GLU A 306 -11.96 38.22 31.12
N VAL A 307 -10.97 37.34 30.96
CA VAL A 307 -10.22 36.77 32.08
C VAL A 307 -8.72 36.84 31.75
N ASN A 308 -7.98 37.62 32.52
CA ASN A 308 -6.50 37.67 32.56
C ASN A 308 -5.75 38.24 31.34
N GLY A 309 -6.15 39.41 30.82
CA GLY A 309 -5.19 40.47 30.45
C GLY A 309 -4.13 40.17 29.37
N LEU A 310 -4.31 39.15 28.53
CA LEU A 310 -3.53 38.86 27.34
C LEU A 310 -4.45 38.97 26.13
N GLU A 311 -4.04 39.72 25.11
CA GLU A 311 -4.91 40.09 23.99
C GLU A 311 -5.04 38.97 22.95
N ASN A 312 -6.27 38.80 22.42
CA ASN A 312 -6.63 38.04 21.21
C ASN A 312 -6.45 36.51 21.22
N ASP A 313 -7.40 35.79 21.85
CA ASP A 313 -7.72 34.41 21.46
C ASP A 313 -8.42 34.39 20.08
N GLU A 314 -7.61 34.36 19.02
CA GLU A 314 -8.06 34.15 17.64
C GLU A 314 -8.22 32.65 17.36
N LYS A 315 -9.43 32.23 16.98
CA LYS A 315 -9.70 30.85 16.60
C LYS A 315 -9.60 30.68 15.09
N VAL A 316 -8.64 29.86 14.66
CA VAL A 316 -8.49 29.47 13.25
C VAL A 316 -9.33 28.22 12.99
N ILE A 317 -10.11 28.21 11.91
CA ILE A 317 -10.92 27.06 11.48
C ILE A 317 -10.66 26.81 9.99
N HIS A 318 -10.52 25.53 9.61
CA HIS A 318 -10.41 25.08 8.23
C HIS A 318 -11.70 24.37 7.85
N LEU A 319 -12.40 24.87 6.82
CA LEU A 319 -13.70 24.33 6.39
C LEU A 319 -13.68 24.02 4.88
N THR A 320 -14.36 22.94 4.49
CA THR A 320 -14.70 22.68 3.08
C THR A 320 -15.97 23.44 2.67
N PRO A 321 -16.24 23.61 1.35
CA PRO A 321 -17.44 24.33 0.88
C PRO A 321 -18.77 23.64 1.23
N GLU A 322 -18.72 22.37 1.64
CA GLU A 322 -19.88 21.65 2.17
C GLU A 322 -20.12 21.99 3.64
N GLN A 323 -19.06 22.01 4.46
CA GLN A 323 -19.09 22.35 5.89
C GLN A 323 -19.38 23.83 6.14
N GLU A 324 -19.03 24.72 5.20
CA GLU A 324 -19.36 26.16 5.26
C GLU A 324 -20.88 26.42 5.37
N LYS A 325 -21.71 25.51 4.85
CA LYS A 325 -23.18 25.62 4.91
C LYS A 325 -23.72 25.42 6.33
N ASP A 326 -22.97 24.71 7.18
CA ASP A 326 -23.33 24.46 8.57
C ASP A 326 -22.93 25.64 9.46
N LYS A 327 -23.88 26.57 9.64
CA LYS A 327 -23.72 27.79 10.46
C LYS A 327 -23.30 27.53 11.91
N SER A 328 -23.43 26.30 12.41
CA SER A 328 -22.96 25.86 13.73
C SER A 328 -21.45 26.02 13.93
N HIS A 329 -20.65 26.12 12.87
CA HIS A 329 -19.21 26.35 12.96
C HIS A 329 -18.83 27.82 13.28
N PHE A 330 -19.74 28.76 13.06
CA PHE A 330 -19.53 30.20 13.28
C PHE A 330 -20.22 30.73 14.55
N ILE A 331 -20.96 29.89 15.26
CA ILE A 331 -21.71 30.23 16.48
C ILE A 331 -21.02 29.59 17.68
N ASP A 332 -20.82 30.36 18.74
CA ASP A 332 -20.33 29.84 20.00
C ASP A 332 -21.35 28.89 20.65
N LYS A 333 -20.90 27.70 21.06
CA LYS A 333 -21.75 26.66 21.66
C LYS A 333 -22.23 27.01 23.08
N GLU A 334 -21.53 27.92 23.77
CA GLU A 334 -21.88 28.29 25.15
C GLU A 334 -22.68 29.59 25.24
N THR A 335 -22.34 30.61 24.43
CA THR A 335 -23.03 31.92 24.46
C THR A 335 -24.09 32.11 23.38
N GLY A 336 -24.09 31.29 22.32
CA GLY A 336 -25.03 31.41 21.20
C GLY A 336 -24.83 32.65 20.32
N GLN A 337 -23.70 33.36 20.45
CA GLN A 337 -23.34 34.51 19.63
C GLN A 337 -22.49 34.08 18.42
N GLU A 338 -22.64 34.77 17.30
CA GLU A 338 -21.79 34.58 16.11
C GLU A 338 -20.40 35.18 16.36
N HIS A 339 -19.34 34.45 16.04
CA HIS A 339 -17.95 34.94 16.15
C HIS A 339 -17.67 36.02 15.09
N GLU A 340 -16.86 37.04 15.43
CA GLU A 340 -16.49 38.09 14.48
C GLU A 340 -15.44 37.56 13.48
N LEU A 341 -15.75 37.63 12.19
CA LEU A 341 -14.89 37.12 11.12
C LEU A 341 -13.84 38.18 10.72
N ILE A 342 -12.56 37.88 10.96
CA ILE A 342 -11.43 38.78 10.68
C ILE A 342 -10.94 38.61 9.25
N GLU A 343 -10.59 37.37 8.88
CA GLU A 343 -9.91 37.05 7.62
C GLU A 343 -10.42 35.72 7.05
N VAL A 344 -10.53 35.68 5.72
CA VAL A 344 -10.84 34.48 4.93
C VAL A 344 -9.81 34.37 3.82
N MET A 345 -9.13 33.23 3.75
CA MET A 345 -8.09 32.97 2.76
C MET A 345 -8.15 31.50 2.31
N PRO A 346 -7.99 31.18 1.01
CA PRO A 346 -7.78 29.81 0.58
C PRO A 346 -6.57 29.18 1.28
N LEU A 347 -6.70 27.94 1.76
CA LEU A 347 -5.63 27.32 2.55
C LEU A 347 -4.33 27.15 1.75
N LEU A 348 -4.42 26.90 0.44
CA LEU A 348 -3.27 26.86 -0.47
C LEU A 348 -2.55 28.22 -0.61
N GLU A 349 -3.30 29.33 -0.64
CA GLU A 349 -2.72 30.68 -0.67
C GLU A 349 -2.02 31.00 0.66
N TRP A 350 -2.60 30.56 1.79
CA TRP A 350 -1.95 30.67 3.08
C TRP A 350 -0.64 29.89 3.13
N PHE A 351 -0.61 28.62 2.68
CA PHE A 351 0.62 27.83 2.60
C PHE A 351 1.67 28.50 1.73
N ALA A 352 1.32 29.00 0.54
CA ALA A 352 2.27 29.70 -0.35
C ALA A 352 2.91 30.93 0.31
N ASN A 353 2.21 31.59 1.24
CA ASN A 353 2.72 32.73 2.00
C ASN A 353 3.47 32.33 3.30
N SER A 354 3.14 31.19 3.91
CA SER A 354 3.60 30.81 5.24
C SER A 354 4.70 29.73 5.26
N TYR A 355 4.77 28.84 4.26
CA TYR A 355 5.58 27.60 4.30
C TYR A 355 7.05 27.81 4.72
N LYS A 356 7.70 28.87 4.22
CA LYS A 356 9.10 29.20 4.55
C LYS A 356 9.35 29.48 6.03
N LYS A 357 8.32 29.82 6.82
CA LYS A 357 8.44 30.04 8.27
C LYS A 357 8.57 28.72 9.04
N PHE A 358 8.07 27.62 8.47
CA PHE A 358 8.04 26.29 9.09
C PHE A 358 9.18 25.37 8.62
N GLY A 359 10.10 25.87 7.79
CA GLY A 359 11.23 25.07 7.26
C GLY A 359 10.87 24.11 6.12
N ALA A 360 9.59 23.83 5.90
CA ALA A 360 9.10 22.94 4.85
C ALA A 360 9.34 23.49 3.42
N THR A 361 9.45 22.58 2.46
CA THR A 361 9.36 22.87 1.03
C THR A 361 7.93 22.65 0.53
N LEU A 362 7.37 23.57 -0.25
CA LEU A 362 6.01 23.45 -0.79
C LEU A 362 6.05 22.96 -2.24
N GLU A 363 5.45 21.81 -2.49
CA GLU A 363 5.25 21.23 -3.82
C GLU A 363 3.76 21.18 -4.15
N ILE A 364 3.38 21.76 -5.31
CA ILE A 364 2.00 21.84 -5.76
C ILE A 364 1.76 20.79 -6.84
N VAL A 365 0.80 19.89 -6.61
CA VAL A 365 0.52 18.72 -7.45
C VAL A 365 -0.85 18.80 -8.11
N THR A 366 -1.10 17.95 -9.11
CA THR A 366 -2.32 17.93 -9.92
C THR A 366 -2.99 16.56 -9.92
N ASP A 367 -4.21 16.45 -10.46
CA ASP A 367 -4.93 15.18 -10.63
C ASP A 367 -4.69 14.51 -12.01
N LYS A 368 -3.79 15.08 -12.83
CA LYS A 368 -3.54 14.65 -14.23
C LYS A 368 -2.72 13.37 -14.33
N SER A 369 -1.96 13.05 -13.29
CA SER A 369 -1.28 11.77 -13.10
C SER A 369 -2.19 10.77 -12.40
N GLN A 370 -1.94 9.46 -12.58
CA GLN A 370 -2.72 8.44 -11.87
C GLN A 370 -2.47 8.53 -10.36
N GLU A 371 -1.21 8.77 -10.00
CA GLU A 371 -0.71 8.96 -8.65
C GLU A 371 -1.33 10.21 -8.01
N GLY A 372 -1.37 11.33 -8.73
CA GLY A 372 -2.05 12.56 -8.31
C GLY A 372 -3.55 12.39 -8.12
N SER A 373 -4.25 11.72 -9.05
CA SER A 373 -5.68 11.41 -8.84
C SER A 373 -5.90 10.48 -7.64
N GLN A 374 -4.96 9.61 -7.29
CA GLN A 374 -5.04 8.78 -6.08
C GLN A 374 -4.76 9.61 -4.82
N PHE A 375 -3.81 10.55 -4.87
CA PHE A 375 -3.50 11.46 -3.76
C PHE A 375 -4.71 12.34 -3.42
N VAL A 376 -5.34 12.95 -4.42
CA VAL A 376 -6.55 13.77 -4.23
C VAL A 376 -7.73 12.94 -3.71
N LYS A 377 -8.05 11.81 -4.35
CA LYS A 377 -9.25 11.02 -4.00
C LYS A 377 -9.10 10.14 -2.75
N GLY A 378 -7.88 9.74 -2.41
CA GLY A 378 -7.58 8.86 -1.27
C GLY A 378 -7.20 9.61 0.00
N PHE A 379 -6.45 10.71 -0.13
CA PHE A 379 -5.81 11.41 1.00
C PHE A 379 -6.28 12.87 1.15
N GLY A 380 -7.32 13.28 0.41
CA GLY A 380 -7.90 14.63 0.48
C GLY A 380 -7.06 15.73 -0.19
N GLY A 381 -6.04 15.37 -0.97
CA GLY A 381 -5.22 16.33 -1.71
C GLY A 381 -4.26 17.16 -0.86
N ILE A 382 -3.98 16.74 0.38
CA ILE A 382 -3.01 17.38 1.28
C ILE A 382 -2.28 16.34 2.14
N GLY A 383 -0.96 16.49 2.23
CA GLY A 383 -0.10 15.67 3.07
C GLY A 383 1.34 16.16 3.02
N GLY A 384 2.26 15.43 3.66
CA GLY A 384 3.69 15.73 3.57
C GLY A 384 4.60 14.57 3.97
N ASP A 385 5.81 14.59 3.44
CA ASP A 385 6.92 13.73 3.87
C ASP A 385 7.49 14.28 5.18
N THR A 386 7.68 13.43 6.21
CA THR A 386 8.24 13.81 7.52
C THR A 386 9.60 13.17 7.78
N GLU A 387 10.54 13.90 8.39
CA GLU A 387 11.88 13.36 8.68
C GLU A 387 11.85 12.20 9.70
N PHE A 388 10.92 12.30 10.66
CA PHE A 388 10.71 11.37 11.76
C PHE A 388 9.35 10.67 11.65
N GLY A 389 9.23 9.52 12.31
CA GLY A 389 7.98 8.75 12.37
C GLY A 389 6.88 9.54 13.09
N PHE A 390 5.89 10.01 12.33
CA PHE A 390 4.70 10.71 12.78
C PHE A 390 3.53 9.72 12.79
N ILE A 391 2.83 9.62 13.93
CA ILE A 391 1.64 8.76 14.06
C ILE A 391 0.42 9.67 13.96
N SER A 392 -0.45 9.42 12.99
CA SER A 392 -1.74 10.12 12.88
C SER A 392 -2.59 9.86 14.12
N PHE A 393 -3.24 10.92 14.63
CA PHE A 393 -4.03 10.85 15.86
C PHE A 393 -5.51 10.46 15.64
N GLY A 394 -5.86 9.97 14.44
CA GLY A 394 -7.25 9.69 14.06
C GLY A 394 -7.98 8.60 14.85
N ASP A 395 -7.29 7.52 15.25
CA ASP A 395 -7.92 6.32 15.86
C ASP A 395 -7.68 6.19 17.38
N ILE A 396 -7.10 7.19 18.04
CA ILE A 396 -6.70 7.10 19.46
C ILE A 396 -7.80 7.63 20.39
N HIS A 397 -8.94 6.91 20.44
CA HIS A 397 -9.84 6.94 21.61
C HIS A 397 -9.71 5.71 22.52
N HIS A 398 -8.85 4.75 22.18
CA HIS A 398 -8.65 3.52 22.96
C HIS A 398 -7.19 3.02 23.08
N VAL A 399 -6.19 3.92 23.11
CA VAL A 399 -4.84 3.58 23.57
C VAL A 399 -4.31 4.65 24.53
N PHE A 400 -4.05 4.27 25.78
CA PHE A 400 -3.29 5.10 26.71
C PHE A 400 -1.83 5.17 26.23
N VAL A 401 -1.38 6.35 25.79
CA VAL A 401 0.02 6.57 25.43
C VAL A 401 0.87 6.64 26.69
N VAL A 402 1.72 5.64 26.91
CA VAL A 402 2.90 5.75 27.78
C VAL A 402 4.10 6.04 26.88
N SER A 403 4.49 7.31 26.79
CA SER A 403 5.70 7.72 26.06
C SER A 403 6.83 7.98 27.05
N LEU A 404 7.84 7.10 27.07
CA LEU A 404 9.08 7.34 27.80
C LEU A 404 10.00 8.26 26.98
N PHE A 405 10.02 9.55 27.30
CA PHE A 405 11.12 10.43 26.90
C PHE A 405 12.20 10.44 27.98
N THR A 406 13.39 9.91 27.67
CA THR A 406 14.62 10.21 28.43
C THR A 406 15.83 10.41 27.51
N ARG A 407 16.32 11.64 27.50
CA ARG A 407 17.63 12.13 27.05
C ARG A 407 18.00 13.20 28.09
N VAL A 408 19.24 13.41 28.54
CA VAL A 408 20.59 13.02 28.08
C VAL A 408 21.47 12.84 29.33
N HIS A 409 22.44 11.91 29.33
CA HIS A 409 23.87 12.13 29.68
C HIS A 409 24.63 10.82 29.96
N GLY A 410 25.52 10.45 29.03
CA GLY A 410 26.83 9.92 29.43
C GLY A 410 27.03 8.41 29.66
N ARG A 411 26.51 7.51 28.80
CA ARG A 411 27.29 6.37 28.27
C ARG A 411 26.54 5.62 27.17
N VAL A 412 27.25 5.35 26.09
CA VAL A 412 26.74 4.61 24.92
C VAL A 412 26.99 3.12 25.13
N SER A 413 25.92 2.34 25.19
CA SER A 413 25.91 0.91 24.88
C SER A 413 24.79 0.68 23.88
N ILE A 414 25.14 0.66 22.59
CA ILE A 414 24.19 0.39 21.51
C ILE A 414 23.89 -1.10 21.52
N PHE A 415 22.62 -1.46 21.75
CA PHE A 415 22.07 -2.70 21.22
C PHE A 415 21.38 -2.37 19.88
N THR A 416 22.09 -2.62 18.79
CA THR A 416 21.53 -2.50 17.44
C THR A 416 20.54 -3.65 17.25
N VAL A 417 19.25 -3.36 17.15
CA VAL A 417 18.31 -4.27 16.47
C VAL A 417 18.52 -4.07 14.97
N GLY A 418 19.56 -4.73 14.46
CA GLY A 418 19.89 -4.74 13.05
C GLY A 418 19.14 -5.86 12.33
N PHE A 419 18.06 -5.51 11.63
CA PHE A 419 17.68 -6.31 10.47
C PHE A 419 18.69 -6.02 9.37
N ASN A 420 19.53 -7.00 9.05
CA ASN A 420 20.19 -7.02 7.75
C ASN A 420 20.52 -8.46 7.34
N GLN A 421 20.03 -8.87 6.16
CA GLN A 421 20.50 -10.08 5.51
C GLN A 421 21.73 -9.75 4.66
N ASN A 422 22.72 -10.63 4.71
CA ASN A 422 23.72 -10.87 3.67
C ASN A 422 24.52 -9.66 3.15
N ASN A 423 25.75 -9.54 3.66
CA ASN A 423 26.89 -9.54 2.75
C ASN A 423 28.09 -10.24 3.39
N ASN A 424 28.57 -11.31 2.74
CA ASN A 424 29.80 -11.98 3.12
C ASN A 424 31.00 -11.21 2.55
N ASN A 425 31.98 -10.91 3.40
CA ASN A 425 33.43 -10.99 3.10
C ASN A 425 34.23 -10.39 4.26
N MET A 426 34.99 -11.21 4.98
CA MET A 426 36.33 -10.87 5.49
C MET A 426 37.09 -12.15 5.85
N ASP A 427 38.37 -12.19 5.46
CA ASP A 427 39.37 -13.11 6.01
C ASP A 427 39.79 -12.67 7.43
N PRO A 428 40.36 -13.57 8.25
CA PRO A 428 40.71 -13.29 9.65
C PRO A 428 42.16 -12.84 9.83
N ASP A 429 42.46 -12.07 10.89
CA ASP A 429 43.72 -12.23 11.66
C ASP A 429 43.75 -11.47 13.01
N MET A 430 44.51 -12.06 13.96
CA MET A 430 45.03 -11.55 15.25
C MET A 430 44.03 -11.01 16.31
N GLU A 431 43.88 -11.61 17.50
CA GLU A 431 44.82 -11.96 18.61
C GLU A 431 44.92 -10.90 19.73
N ASP A 432 44.36 -11.29 20.89
CA ASP A 432 45.09 -11.42 22.17
C ASP A 432 45.83 -10.19 22.77
N LYS A 433 45.22 -9.53 23.77
CA LYS A 433 45.62 -9.69 25.20
C LYS A 433 44.91 -8.77 26.19
N THR A 434 44.59 -9.35 27.35
CA THR A 434 44.21 -8.65 28.58
C THR A 434 45.44 -8.41 29.47
N LEU A 435 45.50 -7.26 30.16
CA LEU A 435 45.68 -7.12 31.63
C LEU A 435 46.34 -5.80 32.08
N GLU A 436 46.07 -5.49 33.36
CA GLU A 436 46.80 -4.60 34.28
C GLU A 436 46.82 -3.08 34.05
N LEU A 437 46.09 -2.38 34.93
CA LEU A 437 46.41 -1.03 35.38
C LEU A 437 46.25 -0.95 36.90
N MET A 438 47.36 -0.73 37.62
CA MET A 438 47.35 -0.21 38.98
C MET A 438 47.58 1.31 38.97
N ASN A 439 46.91 1.98 39.89
CA ASN A 439 47.09 3.34 40.44
C ASN A 439 48.40 4.09 40.09
N ILE A 440 48.29 5.40 39.86
CA ILE A 440 48.73 6.45 40.82
C ILE A 440 48.26 7.86 40.36
N THR A 441 48.19 8.77 41.32
CA THR A 441 47.55 10.10 41.28
C THR A 441 48.51 11.30 41.14
N VAL A 442 48.06 12.33 40.39
CA VAL A 442 48.05 13.78 40.75
C VAL A 442 49.29 14.70 40.52
N MET A 443 48.98 15.99 40.25
CA MET A 443 49.80 17.23 40.11
C MET A 443 50.31 17.59 38.68
N GLU A 444 49.78 18.66 38.04
CA GLU A 444 50.22 20.09 38.02
C GLU A 444 51.15 20.40 36.82
N SER A 445 51.26 21.59 36.20
CA SER A 445 50.63 22.94 36.31
C SER A 445 50.97 23.79 35.05
N GLN A 446 50.71 25.12 35.09
CA GLN A 446 51.15 26.21 34.15
C GLN A 446 50.29 26.47 32.89
N ASN A 447 50.08 27.71 32.39
CA ASN A 447 50.15 29.08 32.94
C ASN A 447 49.49 30.09 31.95
N ASN A 448 48.80 31.14 32.46
CA ASN A 448 48.81 32.60 32.08
C ASN A 448 48.95 33.06 30.59
N THR A 449 48.39 34.19 30.09
CA THR A 449 47.81 35.43 30.69
C THR A 449 47.10 36.32 29.63
N ASP A 450 46.19 37.19 30.12
CA ASP A 450 45.82 38.57 29.69
C ASP A 450 44.87 38.88 28.49
N ASP A 451 44.06 39.95 28.44
CA ASP A 451 43.35 40.81 29.46
C ASP A 451 42.35 41.81 28.74
N ILE A 452 41.64 42.67 29.48
CA ILE A 452 41.00 43.98 29.10
C ILE A 452 39.45 44.04 28.87
N SER A 453 38.69 44.04 29.99
CA SER A 453 37.84 45.17 30.51
C SER A 453 36.57 45.72 29.76
N PRO A 454 35.74 46.65 30.33
CA PRO A 454 34.48 46.26 31.02
C PRO A 454 33.23 47.17 30.81
N LYS A 455 32.07 46.83 31.43
CA LYS A 455 31.08 47.81 31.99
C LYS A 455 29.92 47.19 32.80
N LYS A 456 29.77 47.65 34.07
CA LYS A 456 28.54 48.11 34.79
C LYS A 456 27.24 47.26 34.67
N THR A 457 26.44 46.94 35.69
CA THR A 457 26.29 47.30 37.13
C THR A 457 25.44 46.16 37.77
N THR A 458 25.32 45.87 39.08
CA THR A 458 25.63 46.55 40.37
C THR A 458 25.93 45.47 41.44
N VAL A 459 26.37 45.84 42.65
CA VAL A 459 26.55 44.92 43.80
C VAL A 459 25.97 45.54 45.07
N PHE A 460 25.12 44.80 45.79
CA PHE A 460 24.82 45.09 47.20
C PHE A 460 25.95 44.55 48.09
N LYS A 461 26.63 45.46 48.81
CA LYS A 461 27.60 45.08 49.85
C LYS A 461 26.90 44.83 51.18
N LEU A 462 27.25 43.73 51.84
CA LEU A 462 27.27 43.61 53.30
C LEU A 462 28.60 42.96 53.69
N GLY A 463 29.25 43.52 54.73
CA GLY A 463 30.68 43.32 54.98
C GLY A 463 31.03 42.04 55.75
N ASN A 464 32.27 41.57 55.58
CA ASN A 464 32.84 40.50 56.39
C ASN A 464 33.01 40.93 57.86
N GLY A 465 32.50 40.10 58.77
CA GLY A 465 32.86 40.09 60.18
C GLY A 465 33.01 38.64 60.64
N SER A 466 34.20 38.26 61.12
CA SER A 466 34.54 36.88 61.48
C SER A 466 33.92 36.46 62.82
N VAL A 467 33.10 35.41 62.84
CA VAL A 467 32.72 34.69 64.07
C VAL A 467 32.66 33.19 63.79
N ALA A 468 33.48 32.41 64.49
CA ALA A 468 33.31 30.97 64.56
C ALA A 468 32.09 30.64 65.44
N GLY A 469 31.06 30.02 64.87
CA GLY A 469 29.79 29.80 65.57
C GLY A 469 28.98 28.65 65.02
N SER A 470 28.76 27.65 65.87
CA SER A 470 27.83 26.51 65.72
C SER A 470 26.59 26.80 64.85
N ARG A 471 26.48 26.15 63.68
CA ARG A 471 25.22 26.06 62.94
C ARG A 471 24.26 25.12 63.67
N LYS A 472 23.44 25.66 64.58
CA LYS A 472 22.22 25.01 65.06
C LYS A 472 21.36 24.60 63.86
N ARG A 473 20.77 23.39 63.89
CA ARG A 473 19.72 23.03 62.92
C ARG A 473 18.55 24.02 63.05
N PRO A 474 17.90 24.43 61.95
CA PRO A 474 16.66 25.21 62.01
C PRO A 474 15.60 24.49 62.84
N SER A 475 14.73 25.24 63.50
CA SER A 475 13.52 24.68 64.11
C SER A 475 12.60 24.12 63.03
N GLN A 476 12.02 22.94 63.27
CA GLN A 476 11.17 22.24 62.31
C GLN A 476 10.00 23.11 61.80
N VAL A 477 9.43 23.92 62.69
CA VAL A 477 8.35 24.90 62.41
C VAL A 477 8.77 26.04 61.46
N ASN A 478 10.06 26.41 61.43
CA ASN A 478 10.54 27.41 60.47
C ASN A 478 10.79 26.77 59.10
N TYR A 479 11.34 25.56 59.07
CA TYR A 479 11.53 24.79 57.84
C TYR A 479 10.22 24.52 57.10
N GLU A 480 9.15 24.17 57.83
CA GLU A 480 7.82 23.97 57.24
C GLU A 480 7.30 25.25 56.57
N LYS A 481 7.40 26.41 57.22
CA LYS A 481 7.01 27.71 56.64
C LYS A 481 7.86 28.12 55.43
N GLU A 482 9.17 27.93 55.51
CA GLU A 482 10.10 28.23 54.41
C GLU A 482 9.87 27.29 53.21
N LYS A 483 9.56 26.01 53.47
CA LYS A 483 9.18 25.03 52.45
C LYS A 483 7.87 25.40 51.76
N ASP A 484 6.83 25.74 52.51
CA ASP A 484 5.52 26.06 51.95
C ASP A 484 5.58 27.36 51.12
N LEU A 485 6.37 28.35 51.54
CA LEU A 485 6.66 29.55 50.75
C LEU A 485 7.43 29.22 49.45
N CYS A 486 8.39 28.30 49.51
CA CYS A 486 9.17 27.86 48.36
C CYS A 486 8.30 27.15 47.32
N ILE A 487 7.33 26.32 47.77
CA ILE A 487 6.35 25.67 46.89
C ILE A 487 5.44 26.71 46.22
N GLN A 488 4.91 27.68 46.98
CA GLN A 488 4.10 28.76 46.42
C GLN A 488 4.82 29.62 45.37
N LEU A 489 6.15 29.77 45.49
CA LEU A 489 6.97 30.46 44.50
C LEU A 489 7.26 29.57 43.29
N PHE A 490 7.53 28.28 43.50
CA PHE A 490 7.73 27.29 42.43
C PHE A 490 6.50 27.19 41.51
N ASP A 491 5.30 27.17 42.08
CA ASP A 491 4.02 27.14 41.34
C ASP A 491 3.76 28.42 40.51
N GLN A 492 4.51 29.51 40.72
CA GLN A 492 4.41 30.77 39.98
C GLN A 492 5.47 30.91 38.87
N TRP A 493 6.42 29.98 38.77
CA TRP A 493 7.49 30.01 37.76
C TRP A 493 7.06 29.35 36.45
N SER A 494 7.74 29.68 35.34
CA SER A 494 7.50 29.01 34.06
C SER A 494 8.03 27.58 34.07
N GLU A 495 7.52 26.72 33.18
CA GLU A 495 7.94 25.31 33.11
C GLU A 495 9.45 25.14 32.89
N SER A 496 10.09 26.03 32.11
CA SER A 496 11.54 26.01 31.92
C SER A 496 12.31 26.34 33.20
N ASP A 497 11.83 27.34 33.96
CA ASP A 497 12.49 27.79 35.19
C ASP A 497 12.33 26.75 36.31
N GLN A 498 11.17 26.07 36.35
CA GLN A 498 10.93 24.94 37.26
C GLN A 498 11.89 23.78 37.00
N VAL A 499 12.09 23.41 35.72
CA VAL A 499 13.03 22.35 35.33
C VAL A 499 14.47 22.76 35.66
N GLU A 500 14.91 23.96 35.27
CA GLU A 500 16.27 24.45 35.57
C GLU A 500 16.53 24.46 37.09
N PHE A 501 15.56 24.91 37.89
CA PHE A 501 15.67 24.90 39.35
C PHE A 501 15.83 23.48 39.92
N VAL A 502 15.05 22.51 39.44
CA VAL A 502 15.13 21.10 39.88
C VAL A 502 16.45 20.46 39.45
N GLU A 503 16.95 20.73 38.24
CA GLU A 503 18.29 20.29 37.81
C GLU A 503 19.39 20.88 38.70
N HIS A 504 19.31 22.18 39.00
CA HIS A 504 20.26 22.85 39.91
C HIS A 504 20.19 22.30 41.34
N LEU A 505 19.02 21.86 41.79
CA LEU A 505 18.81 21.23 43.10
C LEU A 505 19.42 19.81 43.12
N ILE A 506 19.13 18.98 42.10
CA ILE A 506 19.62 17.60 41.99
C ILE A 506 21.14 17.57 41.83
N SER A 507 21.74 18.48 41.08
CA SER A 507 23.20 18.55 40.88
C SER A 507 23.99 18.79 42.17
N ARG A 508 23.36 19.35 43.21
CA ARG A 508 23.97 19.64 44.52
C ARG A 508 23.71 18.58 45.59
N MET A 509 22.92 17.55 45.30
CA MET A 509 22.59 16.47 46.22
C MET A 509 23.64 15.34 46.21
N CYS A 510 23.72 14.60 47.32
CA CYS A 510 24.61 13.45 47.43
C CYS A 510 23.96 12.14 46.95
N HIS A 511 24.77 11.14 46.61
CA HIS A 511 24.31 9.88 46.02
C HIS A 511 23.25 9.13 46.86
N TYR A 512 23.29 9.25 48.20
CA TYR A 512 22.26 8.70 49.09
C TYR A 512 20.90 9.41 48.93
N GLN A 513 20.90 10.73 48.75
CA GLN A 513 19.69 11.50 48.48
C GLN A 513 19.12 11.17 47.10
N HIS A 514 19.98 11.03 46.08
CA HIS A 514 19.56 10.54 44.76
C HIS A 514 18.94 9.14 44.83
N GLY A 515 19.50 8.23 45.64
CA GLY A 515 18.91 6.91 45.89
C GLY A 515 17.52 6.98 46.52
N HIS A 516 17.33 7.87 47.49
CA HIS A 516 16.02 8.09 48.14
C HIS A 516 14.99 8.71 47.18
N ILE A 517 15.39 9.70 46.38
CA ILE A 517 14.53 10.33 45.36
C ILE A 517 14.19 9.32 44.26
N ASN A 518 15.15 8.54 43.79
CA ASN A 518 14.90 7.47 42.82
C ASN A 518 13.94 6.40 43.38
N SER A 519 14.06 6.03 44.66
CA SER A 519 13.12 5.11 45.31
C SER A 519 11.69 5.68 45.40
N TYR A 520 11.55 7.00 45.49
CA TYR A 520 10.25 7.70 45.49
C TYR A 520 9.67 7.88 44.07
N LEU A 521 10.51 8.25 43.09
CA LEU A 521 10.12 8.47 41.70
C LEU A 521 9.85 7.15 40.95
N LYS A 522 10.61 6.09 41.23
CA LYS A 522 10.49 4.81 40.53
C LYS A 522 9.05 4.24 40.54
N PRO A 523 8.31 4.17 41.66
CA PRO A 523 6.90 3.73 41.65
C PRO A 523 5.91 4.72 41.02
N MET A 524 6.30 5.99 40.79
CA MET A 524 5.52 6.96 40.01
C MET A 524 5.76 6.79 38.49
N LEU A 525 6.98 6.42 38.09
CA LEU A 525 7.42 6.27 36.70
C LEU A 525 7.24 4.85 36.14
N GLN A 526 7.32 3.83 37.00
CA GLN A 526 7.31 2.41 36.64
C GLN A 526 6.47 1.62 37.65
N ARG A 527 5.52 0.82 37.15
CA ARG A 527 4.64 0.00 37.99
C ARG A 527 4.61 -1.43 37.45
N ASP A 528 4.95 -2.40 38.30
CA ASP A 528 4.81 -3.81 37.96
C ASP A 528 3.34 -4.23 38.10
N PHE A 529 2.60 -4.13 37.01
CA PHE A 529 1.18 -4.47 36.96
C PHE A 529 0.93 -5.96 37.29
N ILE A 530 1.80 -6.86 36.85
CA ILE A 530 1.61 -8.31 37.00
C ILE A 530 1.85 -8.76 38.44
N THR A 531 2.70 -8.08 39.21
CA THR A 531 2.80 -8.29 40.67
C THR A 531 1.74 -7.50 41.44
N ALA A 532 1.40 -6.27 41.01
CA ALA A 532 0.49 -5.39 41.75
C ALA A 532 -1.00 -5.79 41.64
N LEU A 533 -1.44 -6.34 40.52
CA LEU A 533 -2.84 -6.74 40.31
C LEU A 533 -3.22 -7.98 41.17
N PRO A 534 -2.46 -9.08 41.21
CA PRO A 534 -2.67 -10.17 42.17
C PRO A 534 -2.65 -9.72 43.64
N ALA A 535 -1.76 -8.79 43.99
CA ALA A 535 -1.71 -8.22 45.35
C ALA A 535 -2.99 -7.43 45.73
N GLN A 536 -3.83 -7.07 44.75
CA GLN A 536 -5.14 -6.44 44.93
C GLN A 536 -6.31 -7.43 44.73
N GLY A 537 -6.06 -8.72 44.50
CA GLY A 537 -7.08 -9.73 44.19
C GLY A 537 -7.62 -9.63 42.76
N LEU A 538 -6.90 -8.97 41.85
CA LEU A 538 -7.27 -8.75 40.46
C LEU A 538 -6.47 -9.65 39.49
N ASP A 539 -6.19 -10.90 39.90
CA ASP A 539 -5.41 -11.89 39.15
C ASP A 539 -5.89 -12.04 37.70
N HIS A 540 -7.22 -12.08 37.49
CA HIS A 540 -7.83 -12.16 36.16
C HIS A 540 -7.43 -11.03 35.19
N ILE A 541 -7.08 -9.83 35.69
CA ILE A 541 -6.60 -8.73 34.86
C ILE A 541 -5.15 -8.98 34.44
N ALA A 542 -4.30 -9.46 35.37
CA ALA A 542 -2.92 -9.86 35.05
C ALA A 542 -2.89 -11.03 34.05
N GLU A 543 -3.77 -12.03 34.23
CA GLU A 543 -3.98 -13.12 33.27
C GLU A 543 -4.38 -12.60 31.88
N ASN A 544 -5.31 -11.64 31.80
CA ASN A 544 -5.76 -11.07 30.53
C ASN A 544 -4.62 -10.34 29.82
N ILE A 545 -3.83 -9.51 30.53
CA ILE A 545 -2.65 -8.83 29.98
C ILE A 545 -1.67 -9.85 29.37
N LEU A 546 -1.33 -10.89 30.13
CA LEU A 546 -0.38 -11.91 29.69
C LEU A 546 -0.96 -12.83 28.58
N SER A 547 -2.29 -12.96 28.46
CA SER A 547 -2.93 -13.78 27.43
C SER A 547 -2.75 -13.25 26.00
N PHE A 548 -2.40 -11.97 25.85
CA PHE A 548 -2.10 -11.38 24.54
C PHE A 548 -0.73 -11.80 23.99
N LEU A 549 0.24 -12.13 24.86
CA LEU A 549 1.61 -12.44 24.48
C LEU A 549 1.72 -13.60 23.48
N ASP A 550 2.76 -13.58 22.66
CA ASP A 550 3.17 -14.73 21.85
C ASP A 550 3.94 -15.75 22.71
N ALA A 551 4.22 -16.94 22.17
CA ALA A 551 4.93 -17.98 22.93
C ALA A 551 6.32 -17.52 23.40
N ARG A 552 7.05 -16.73 22.61
CA ARG A 552 8.40 -16.28 22.95
C ARG A 552 8.40 -15.23 24.05
N SER A 553 7.47 -14.27 23.99
CA SER A 553 7.29 -13.30 25.08
C SER A 553 6.69 -13.96 26.33
N LEU A 554 5.86 -14.99 26.21
CA LEU A 554 5.35 -15.74 27.36
C LEU A 554 6.47 -16.51 28.08
N CYS A 555 7.36 -17.21 27.36
CA CYS A 555 8.58 -17.78 27.95
C CYS A 555 9.47 -16.71 28.60
N SER A 556 9.56 -15.53 27.99
CA SER A 556 10.33 -14.41 28.56
C SER A 556 9.69 -13.87 29.85
N ALA A 557 8.36 -13.82 29.90
CA ALA A 557 7.57 -13.41 31.05
C ALA A 557 7.71 -14.38 32.25
N GLU A 558 7.76 -15.69 32.00
CA GLU A 558 8.06 -16.70 33.04
C GLU A 558 9.44 -16.52 33.69
N LEU A 559 10.40 -15.94 32.97
CA LEU A 559 11.77 -15.70 33.45
C LEU A 559 11.94 -14.36 34.19
N VAL A 560 10.92 -13.48 34.22
CA VAL A 560 11.01 -12.16 34.87
C VAL A 560 11.13 -12.29 36.39
N CYS A 561 10.19 -12.98 37.03
CA CYS A 561 10.23 -13.28 38.46
C CYS A 561 9.29 -14.44 38.83
N ARG A 562 9.40 -14.94 40.08
CA ARG A 562 8.55 -16.03 40.58
C ARG A 562 7.06 -15.71 40.59
N GLU A 563 6.68 -14.45 40.81
CA GLU A 563 5.27 -14.06 40.84
C GLU A 563 4.66 -14.06 39.44
N TRP A 564 5.40 -13.56 38.44
CA TRP A 564 5.01 -13.67 37.03
C TRP A 564 4.86 -15.14 36.62
N GLN A 565 5.83 -16.00 36.99
CA GLN A 565 5.73 -17.45 36.75
C GLN A 565 4.48 -18.07 37.42
N ARG A 566 4.13 -17.64 38.65
CA ARG A 566 2.93 -18.09 39.37
C ARG A 566 1.65 -17.67 38.65
N VAL A 567 1.53 -16.41 38.23
CA VAL A 567 0.35 -15.92 37.47
C VAL A 567 0.20 -16.70 36.15
N ILE A 568 1.32 -17.01 35.48
CA ILE A 568 1.33 -17.78 34.22
C ILE A 568 0.91 -19.25 34.47
N SER A 569 1.33 -19.87 35.58
CA SER A 569 0.94 -21.24 35.94
C SER A 569 -0.50 -21.37 36.40
N ASP A 570 -0.93 -20.49 37.29
CA ASP A 570 -2.25 -20.54 37.94
C ASP A 570 -3.34 -20.12 36.94
N GLY A 571 -3.04 -19.11 36.11
CA GLY A 571 -3.90 -18.65 35.01
C GLY A 571 -3.97 -19.57 33.79
N MET A 572 -3.28 -20.73 33.81
CA MET A 572 -3.27 -21.73 32.73
C MET A 572 -2.96 -21.14 31.34
N LEU A 573 -2.01 -20.20 31.26
CA LEU A 573 -1.84 -19.40 30.04
C LEU A 573 -1.36 -20.21 28.84
N TRP A 574 -0.59 -21.29 29.02
CA TRP A 574 -0.21 -22.18 27.92
C TRP A 574 -1.41 -22.93 27.33
N LYS A 575 -2.38 -23.31 28.16
CA LYS A 575 -3.67 -23.86 27.68
C LYS A 575 -4.45 -22.81 26.88
N LYS A 576 -4.59 -21.60 27.42
CA LYS A 576 -5.27 -20.48 26.73
C LYS A 576 -4.58 -20.11 25.41
N LEU A 577 -3.25 -20.17 25.35
CA LEU A 577 -2.46 -19.92 24.14
C LEU A 577 -2.73 -20.97 23.06
N ILE A 578 -2.68 -22.26 23.41
CA ILE A 578 -3.01 -23.36 22.48
C ILE A 578 -4.49 -23.26 22.03
N GLU A 579 -5.41 -22.99 22.95
CA GLU A 579 -6.83 -22.76 22.63
C GLU A 579 -7.04 -21.56 21.70
N ARG A 580 -6.27 -20.48 21.86
CA ARG A 580 -6.28 -19.33 20.94
C ARG A 580 -5.81 -19.77 19.55
N MET A 581 -4.66 -20.46 19.46
CA MET A 581 -4.14 -20.94 18.16
C MET A 581 -5.10 -21.89 17.46
N VAL A 582 -5.72 -22.84 18.19
CA VAL A 582 -6.71 -23.78 17.65
C VAL A 582 -7.98 -23.09 17.14
N ARG A 583 -8.38 -21.95 17.72
CA ARG A 583 -9.51 -21.15 17.21
C ARG A 583 -9.16 -20.33 15.97
N THR A 584 -7.91 -19.90 15.83
CA THR A 584 -7.47 -18.98 14.76
C THR A 584 -6.85 -19.67 13.55
N ASP A 585 -6.12 -20.77 13.75
CA ASP A 585 -5.34 -21.44 12.71
C ASP A 585 -5.91 -22.85 12.43
N PRO A 586 -6.40 -23.13 11.20
CA PRO A 586 -6.94 -24.44 10.84
C PRO A 586 -5.89 -25.57 10.90
N LEU A 587 -4.58 -25.27 10.77
CA LEU A 587 -3.52 -26.26 10.96
C LEU A 587 -3.48 -26.75 12.41
N TRP A 588 -3.58 -25.83 13.37
CA TRP A 588 -3.62 -26.20 14.81
C TRP A 588 -4.88 -26.97 15.16
N LYS A 589 -6.02 -26.58 14.58
CA LYS A 589 -7.28 -27.31 14.74
C LYS A 589 -7.15 -28.75 14.24
N GLY A 590 -6.77 -28.95 12.97
CA GLY A 590 -6.64 -30.28 12.37
C GLY A 590 -5.58 -31.17 13.04
N LEU A 591 -4.49 -30.59 13.57
CA LEU A 591 -3.54 -31.32 14.41
C LEU A 591 -4.16 -31.77 15.73
N SER A 592 -4.92 -30.89 16.39
CA SER A 592 -5.56 -31.20 17.68
C SER A 592 -6.62 -32.30 17.58
N GLU A 593 -7.30 -32.39 16.44
CA GLU A 593 -8.26 -33.45 16.10
C GLU A 593 -7.52 -34.76 15.79
N ARG A 594 -6.54 -34.74 14.87
CA ARG A 594 -5.81 -35.94 14.41
C ARG A 594 -4.96 -36.60 15.50
N HIS A 595 -4.27 -35.80 16.33
CA HIS A 595 -3.54 -36.30 17.50
C HIS A 595 -4.41 -36.39 18.78
N GLN A 596 -5.70 -36.03 18.69
CA GLN A 596 -6.70 -36.12 19.75
C GLN A 596 -6.39 -35.31 21.03
N TRP A 597 -5.55 -34.27 20.93
CA TRP A 597 -5.29 -33.33 22.03
C TRP A 597 -6.49 -32.45 22.37
N GLU A 598 -7.40 -32.24 21.41
CA GLU A 598 -8.65 -31.48 21.60
C GLU A 598 -9.46 -31.99 22.80
N LYS A 599 -9.36 -33.29 23.12
CA LYS A 599 -9.99 -33.92 24.30
C LYS A 599 -9.67 -33.22 25.63
N TYR A 600 -8.56 -32.48 25.72
CA TYR A 600 -8.13 -31.74 26.92
C TYR A 600 -8.39 -30.22 26.82
N LEU A 601 -8.69 -29.70 25.63
CA LEU A 601 -8.97 -28.29 25.37
C LEU A 601 -10.45 -27.97 25.61
N PHE A 602 -10.77 -26.69 25.83
CA PHE A 602 -12.14 -26.12 25.96
C PHE A 602 -13.03 -26.68 27.08
N LYS A 603 -12.59 -27.68 27.85
CA LYS A 603 -13.27 -28.17 29.06
C LYS A 603 -12.98 -27.24 30.25
N ASN A 604 -14.04 -26.72 30.86
CA ASN A 604 -13.96 -25.72 31.93
C ASN A 604 -13.82 -26.30 33.35
N ARG A 605 -14.24 -27.56 33.59
CA ARG A 605 -14.09 -28.29 34.87
C ARG A 605 -14.44 -29.78 34.70
N THR A 606 -13.43 -30.64 34.66
CA THR A 606 -13.54 -32.09 34.87
C THR A 606 -12.31 -32.58 35.63
N ASN A 607 -12.39 -33.72 36.32
CA ASN A 607 -11.30 -34.26 37.17
C ASN A 607 -10.05 -34.73 36.39
N GLU A 608 -9.97 -34.48 35.08
CA GLU A 608 -8.93 -34.99 34.17
C GLU A 608 -8.28 -33.87 33.33
N VAL A 609 -8.30 -32.62 33.79
CA VAL A 609 -7.57 -31.53 33.11
C VAL A 609 -6.07 -31.65 33.44
N PRO A 610 -5.17 -31.82 32.45
CA PRO A 610 -3.73 -31.83 32.69
C PRO A 610 -3.21 -30.53 33.35
N PRO A 611 -2.12 -30.57 34.12
CA PRO A 611 -1.49 -29.37 34.71
C PRO A 611 -0.90 -28.45 33.62
N ASN A 612 -0.68 -27.17 33.95
CA ASN A 612 -0.09 -26.20 33.00
C ASN A 612 1.24 -26.68 32.39
N SER A 613 2.04 -27.43 33.14
CA SER A 613 3.30 -28.03 32.68
C SER A 613 3.11 -29.01 31.51
N TYR A 614 1.97 -29.70 31.41
CA TYR A 614 1.66 -30.53 30.24
C TYR A 614 1.56 -29.67 28.98
N TYR A 615 0.78 -28.58 29.02
CA TYR A 615 0.60 -27.68 27.89
C TYR A 615 1.89 -26.94 27.50
N HIS A 616 2.68 -26.49 28.48
CA HIS A 616 4.03 -25.97 28.25
C HIS A 616 4.93 -27.03 27.56
N SER A 617 4.84 -28.30 27.93
CA SER A 617 5.62 -29.38 27.28
C SER A 617 5.08 -29.82 25.91
N LEU A 618 3.79 -29.53 25.65
CA LEU A 618 3.10 -29.87 24.41
C LEU A 618 3.37 -28.83 23.33
N TYR A 619 3.36 -27.53 23.66
CA TYR A 619 3.58 -26.45 22.70
C TYR A 619 4.81 -26.65 21.78
N PRO A 620 6.04 -26.93 22.29
CA PRO A 620 7.20 -27.15 21.42
C PRO A 620 7.09 -28.43 20.58
N LYS A 621 6.32 -29.44 21.01
CA LYS A 621 6.05 -30.64 20.18
C LYS A 621 5.15 -30.29 19.00
N ILE A 622 4.09 -29.49 19.22
CA ILE A 622 3.22 -29.01 18.15
C ILE A 622 4.02 -28.20 17.12
N ILE A 623 4.89 -27.30 17.56
CA ILE A 623 5.78 -26.55 16.65
C ILE A 623 6.70 -27.50 15.87
N GLN A 624 7.29 -28.50 16.54
CA GLN A 624 8.13 -29.48 15.86
C GLN A 624 7.36 -30.29 14.82
N ASP A 625 6.13 -30.72 15.14
CA ASP A 625 5.24 -31.44 14.21
C ASP A 625 4.91 -30.56 12.99
N ILE A 626 4.53 -29.30 13.20
CA ILE A 626 4.29 -28.30 12.13
C ILE A 626 5.53 -28.15 11.22
N GLU A 627 6.72 -27.98 11.79
CA GLU A 627 7.97 -27.90 11.03
C GLU A 627 8.24 -29.17 10.22
N THR A 628 7.97 -30.37 10.77
CA THR A 628 8.15 -31.63 10.03
C THR A 628 7.15 -31.76 8.88
N ILE A 629 5.91 -31.31 9.04
CA ILE A 629 4.89 -31.29 7.99
C ILE A 629 5.32 -30.34 6.87
N GLU A 630 5.74 -29.12 7.19
CA GLU A 630 6.25 -28.19 6.17
C GLU A 630 7.51 -28.73 5.46
N ALA A 631 8.41 -29.39 6.19
CA ALA A 631 9.56 -30.07 5.59
C ALA A 631 9.13 -31.24 4.69
N ASN A 632 8.11 -32.01 5.06
CA ASN A 632 7.56 -33.10 4.25
C ASN A 632 6.97 -32.56 2.93
N TRP A 633 6.19 -31.47 2.98
CA TRP A 633 5.70 -30.77 1.79
C TRP A 633 6.83 -30.21 0.91
N ARG A 634 7.84 -29.54 1.49
CA ARG A 634 9.00 -29.00 0.75
C ARG A 634 9.89 -30.09 0.15
N CYS A 635 10.00 -31.25 0.79
CA CYS A 635 10.78 -32.39 0.30
C CYS A 635 9.98 -33.33 -0.63
N GLY A 636 8.65 -33.29 -0.58
CA GLY A 636 7.76 -34.24 -1.26
C GLY A 636 7.67 -35.60 -0.56
N ARG A 637 8.00 -35.70 0.73
CA ARG A 637 7.84 -36.93 1.51
C ARG A 637 6.37 -37.10 1.88
N HIS A 638 5.79 -38.23 1.48
CA HIS A 638 4.37 -38.51 1.69
C HIS A 638 4.14 -40.02 1.80
N ASN A 639 3.06 -40.41 2.48
CA ASN A 639 2.47 -41.74 2.36
C ASN A 639 1.41 -41.71 1.25
N LEU A 640 1.30 -42.79 0.46
CA LEU A 640 0.43 -42.85 -0.70
C LEU A 640 -0.59 -43.98 -0.55
N GLN A 641 -1.88 -43.63 -0.54
CA GLN A 641 -2.98 -44.60 -0.61
C GLN A 641 -3.65 -44.49 -1.99
N ARG A 642 -4.04 -45.63 -2.57
CA ARG A 642 -4.60 -45.71 -3.93
C ARG A 642 -5.93 -46.45 -3.94
N ILE A 643 -7.00 -45.73 -4.27
CA ILE A 643 -8.34 -46.29 -4.50
C ILE A 643 -8.49 -46.57 -6.00
N GLN A 644 -8.80 -47.80 -6.37
CA GLN A 644 -9.19 -48.15 -7.74
C GLN A 644 -10.71 -48.07 -7.85
N CYS A 645 -11.24 -47.18 -8.69
CA CYS A 645 -12.68 -46.95 -8.78
C CYS A 645 -13.46 -48.09 -9.47
N ARG A 646 -12.74 -48.97 -10.19
CA ARG A 646 -13.27 -50.15 -10.89
C ARG A 646 -14.46 -49.80 -11.79
N SER A 647 -14.32 -48.78 -12.63
CA SER A 647 -15.34 -48.41 -13.60
C SER A 647 -15.47 -49.50 -14.67
N GLU A 648 -16.70 -49.98 -14.91
CA GLU A 648 -16.94 -51.17 -15.75
C GLU A 648 -16.62 -50.95 -17.23
N ASN A 649 -17.07 -49.81 -17.79
CA ASN A 649 -16.97 -49.51 -19.22
C ASN A 649 -16.07 -48.30 -19.52
N SER A 650 -16.40 -47.13 -18.96
CA SER A 650 -15.68 -45.88 -19.22
C SER A 650 -14.87 -45.44 -18.01
N LYS A 651 -13.55 -45.55 -18.11
CA LYS A 651 -12.60 -45.22 -17.05
C LYS A 651 -12.39 -43.71 -16.85
N GLY A 652 -12.20 -43.32 -15.60
CA GLY A 652 -11.77 -41.98 -15.19
C GLY A 652 -12.74 -41.27 -14.26
N VAL A 653 -12.19 -40.50 -13.32
CA VAL A 653 -12.91 -39.76 -12.29
C VAL A 653 -12.74 -38.26 -12.54
N TYR A 654 -13.79 -37.58 -13.00
CA TYR A 654 -13.71 -36.19 -13.45
C TYR A 654 -13.69 -35.17 -12.31
N CYS A 655 -14.40 -35.45 -11.22
CA CYS A 655 -14.53 -34.56 -10.09
C CYS A 655 -14.53 -35.34 -8.77
N LEU A 656 -14.04 -34.67 -7.72
CA LEU A 656 -14.03 -35.17 -6.36
C LEU A 656 -14.23 -34.00 -5.39
N GLN A 657 -14.80 -34.31 -4.23
CA GLN A 657 -14.72 -33.49 -3.01
C GLN A 657 -14.58 -34.45 -1.81
N TYR A 658 -13.90 -34.03 -0.74
CA TYR A 658 -13.79 -34.82 0.50
C TYR A 658 -13.94 -33.98 1.77
N ASP A 659 -14.25 -34.69 2.85
CA ASP A 659 -14.15 -34.31 4.25
C ASP A 659 -13.38 -35.41 5.02
N ASP A 660 -13.32 -35.34 6.35
CA ASP A 660 -12.57 -36.31 7.16
C ASP A 660 -13.22 -37.71 7.25
N ASP A 661 -14.51 -37.84 6.93
CA ASP A 661 -15.26 -39.11 6.96
C ASP A 661 -15.36 -39.77 5.58
N LYS A 662 -15.55 -38.99 4.50
CA LYS A 662 -15.92 -39.51 3.18
C LYS A 662 -15.32 -38.74 2.01
N ILE A 663 -15.16 -39.45 0.89
CA ILE A 663 -14.77 -38.91 -0.42
C ILE A 663 -15.92 -39.14 -1.40
N ILE A 664 -16.46 -38.08 -1.99
CA ILE A 664 -17.50 -38.16 -3.03
C ILE A 664 -16.84 -37.92 -4.39
N SER A 665 -17.08 -38.82 -5.35
CA SER A 665 -16.42 -38.85 -6.64
C SER A 665 -17.41 -39.00 -7.80
N GLY A 666 -17.26 -38.20 -8.85
CA GLY A 666 -18.07 -38.22 -10.06
C GLY A 666 -17.33 -38.91 -11.21
N LEU A 667 -17.89 -40.01 -11.70
CA LEU A 667 -17.22 -40.92 -12.62
C LEU A 667 -17.70 -40.73 -14.07
N ARG A 668 -16.86 -41.22 -14.98
CA ARG A 668 -17.15 -41.26 -16.42
C ARG A 668 -18.19 -42.31 -16.80
N ASP A 669 -18.44 -43.31 -15.96
CA ASP A 669 -19.48 -44.33 -16.11
C ASP A 669 -20.91 -43.84 -15.75
N ASN A 670 -21.08 -42.54 -15.56
CA ASN A 670 -22.31 -41.83 -15.16
C ASN A 670 -22.71 -42.03 -13.69
N SER A 671 -21.92 -42.76 -12.89
CA SER A 671 -22.18 -42.93 -11.45
C SER A 671 -21.50 -41.87 -10.58
N ILE A 672 -22.01 -41.72 -9.36
CA ILE A 672 -21.34 -41.03 -8.27
C ILE A 672 -20.99 -42.08 -7.22
N LYS A 673 -19.72 -42.20 -6.83
CA LYS A 673 -19.26 -43.14 -5.80
C LYS A 673 -18.84 -42.39 -4.55
N ILE A 674 -19.37 -42.84 -3.41
CA ILE A 674 -19.02 -42.35 -2.06
C ILE A 674 -18.13 -43.41 -1.41
N TRP A 675 -16.95 -43.00 -0.97
CA TRP A 675 -15.94 -43.84 -0.33
C TRP A 675 -15.78 -43.41 1.13
N ASP A 676 -15.59 -44.36 2.04
CA ASP A 676 -15.14 -44.07 3.41
C ASP A 676 -13.67 -43.60 3.38
N LYS A 677 -13.35 -42.54 4.11
CA LYS A 677 -12.00 -41.97 4.17
C LYS A 677 -11.02 -42.82 4.97
N GLN A 678 -11.50 -43.67 5.90
CA GLN A 678 -10.65 -44.48 6.78
C GLN A 678 -10.35 -45.86 6.18
N SER A 679 -11.37 -46.62 5.79
CA SER A 679 -11.23 -47.96 5.18
C SER A 679 -10.93 -47.93 3.67
N LEU A 680 -11.24 -46.82 3.00
CA LEU A 680 -11.18 -46.67 1.53
C LEU A 680 -12.16 -47.57 0.76
N GLU A 681 -13.16 -48.15 1.44
CA GLU A 681 -14.21 -48.96 0.81
C GLU A 681 -15.32 -48.09 0.19
N CYS A 682 -16.00 -48.62 -0.82
CA CYS A 682 -17.12 -47.94 -1.49
C CYS A 682 -18.40 -48.12 -0.68
N LEU A 683 -18.86 -47.06 -0.01
CA LEU A 683 -20.09 -47.04 0.79
C LEU A 683 -21.35 -47.07 -0.08
N LYS A 684 -21.40 -46.21 -1.12
CA LYS A 684 -22.57 -46.04 -1.98
C LYS A 684 -22.20 -45.76 -3.43
N VAL A 685 -23.07 -46.20 -4.34
CA VAL A 685 -23.03 -45.88 -5.77
C VAL A 685 -24.38 -45.28 -6.15
N LEU A 686 -24.41 -43.97 -6.39
CA LEU A 686 -25.61 -43.26 -6.85
C LEU A 686 -25.64 -43.32 -8.38
N THR A 687 -26.81 -43.67 -8.93
CA THR A 687 -27.01 -43.80 -10.39
C THR A 687 -28.26 -43.06 -10.80
N GLY A 688 -28.28 -42.58 -12.05
CA GLY A 688 -29.45 -41.90 -12.62
C GLY A 688 -29.11 -40.89 -13.70
N HIS A 689 -27.91 -40.28 -13.66
CA HIS A 689 -27.39 -39.50 -14.79
C HIS A 689 -27.25 -40.37 -16.04
N THR A 690 -27.52 -39.78 -17.20
CA THR A 690 -27.47 -40.46 -18.51
C THR A 690 -26.17 -40.18 -19.27
N GLY A 691 -25.32 -39.31 -18.73
CA GLY A 691 -23.96 -39.02 -19.20
C GLY A 691 -22.97 -38.87 -18.04
N SER A 692 -21.69 -38.73 -18.38
CA SER A 692 -20.60 -38.67 -17.40
C SER A 692 -20.76 -37.46 -16.47
N VAL A 693 -20.57 -37.67 -15.16
CA VAL A 693 -20.63 -36.61 -14.14
C VAL A 693 -19.35 -35.79 -14.22
N LEU A 694 -19.46 -34.51 -14.61
CA LEU A 694 -18.31 -33.65 -14.92
C LEU A 694 -17.90 -32.79 -13.72
N CYS A 695 -18.88 -32.35 -12.93
CA CYS A 695 -18.68 -31.55 -11.75
C CYS A 695 -19.61 -31.99 -10.62
N LEU A 696 -19.12 -31.87 -9.39
CA LEU A 696 -19.90 -32.04 -8.17
C LEU A 696 -19.45 -31.05 -7.11
N GLN A 697 -20.37 -30.72 -6.23
CA GLN A 697 -20.11 -30.16 -4.91
C GLN A 697 -21.10 -30.78 -3.93
N TYR A 698 -20.73 -30.96 -2.67
CA TYR A 698 -21.68 -31.24 -1.60
C TYR A 698 -21.51 -30.30 -0.40
N ASP A 699 -22.56 -30.20 0.41
CA ASP A 699 -22.57 -29.67 1.78
C ASP A 699 -23.10 -30.75 2.74
N ASP A 700 -23.40 -30.41 3.99
CA ASP A 700 -23.89 -31.39 4.99
C ASP A 700 -25.29 -31.97 4.69
N ARG A 701 -25.99 -31.50 3.64
CA ARG A 701 -27.38 -31.88 3.32
C ARG A 701 -27.51 -32.47 1.92
N VAL A 702 -26.90 -31.83 0.92
CA VAL A 702 -27.12 -32.15 -0.49
C VAL A 702 -25.83 -32.29 -1.29
N ILE A 703 -25.85 -33.23 -2.23
CA ILE A 703 -24.87 -33.35 -3.31
C ILE A 703 -25.49 -32.69 -4.54
N VAL A 704 -24.82 -31.70 -5.12
CA VAL A 704 -25.21 -31.07 -6.38
C VAL A 704 -24.21 -31.47 -7.47
N THR A 705 -24.73 -31.94 -8.61
CA THR A 705 -23.94 -32.56 -9.67
C THR A 705 -24.34 -32.07 -11.05
N GLY A 706 -23.36 -31.82 -11.91
CA GLY A 706 -23.55 -31.43 -13.31
C GLY A 706 -22.94 -32.47 -14.24
N SER A 707 -23.69 -32.82 -15.29
CA SER A 707 -23.38 -33.95 -16.16
C SER A 707 -23.25 -33.56 -17.64
N SER A 708 -22.62 -34.46 -18.39
CA SER A 708 -22.59 -34.44 -19.85
C SER A 708 -23.98 -34.53 -20.49
N ASP A 709 -24.99 -34.99 -19.76
CA ASP A 709 -26.40 -35.06 -20.17
C ASP A 709 -27.16 -33.71 -20.12
N SER A 710 -26.44 -32.61 -19.89
CA SER A 710 -26.95 -31.23 -19.74
C SER A 710 -27.89 -30.97 -18.55
N THR A 711 -28.11 -31.95 -17.68
CA THR A 711 -28.86 -31.76 -16.42
C THR A 711 -27.96 -31.42 -15.25
N VAL A 712 -28.54 -30.71 -14.27
CA VAL A 712 -28.00 -30.60 -12.91
C VAL A 712 -28.92 -31.37 -11.97
N ARG A 713 -28.37 -32.25 -11.13
CA ARG A 713 -29.13 -33.02 -10.15
C ARG A 713 -28.72 -32.70 -8.73
N VAL A 714 -29.73 -32.65 -7.86
CA VAL A 714 -29.60 -32.50 -6.42
C VAL A 714 -29.97 -33.85 -5.80
N TRP A 715 -29.06 -34.39 -5.00
CA TRP A 715 -29.20 -35.64 -4.28
C TRP A 715 -29.13 -35.34 -2.78
N ASP A 716 -29.82 -36.12 -1.98
CA ASP A 716 -29.67 -36.13 -0.53
C ASP A 716 -28.35 -36.83 -0.14
N VAL A 717 -27.58 -36.27 0.79
CA VAL A 717 -26.26 -36.83 1.20
C VAL A 717 -26.41 -38.16 1.94
N ASP A 718 -27.37 -38.23 2.86
CA ASP A 718 -27.48 -39.35 3.81
C ASP A 718 -28.20 -40.56 3.20
N SER A 719 -29.28 -40.35 2.46
CA SER A 719 -30.01 -41.41 1.76
C SER A 719 -29.38 -41.75 0.40
N GLY A 720 -28.99 -40.73 -0.38
CA GLY A 720 -28.58 -40.85 -1.77
C GLY A 720 -29.73 -40.73 -2.79
N GLU A 721 -30.93 -40.35 -2.36
CA GLU A 721 -32.09 -40.17 -3.24
C GLU A 721 -32.01 -38.88 -4.09
N VAL A 722 -32.62 -38.87 -5.28
CA VAL A 722 -32.70 -37.67 -6.14
C VAL A 722 -33.80 -36.77 -5.62
N LEU A 723 -33.43 -35.61 -5.08
CA LEU A 723 -34.36 -34.58 -4.60
C LEU A 723 -34.87 -33.69 -5.74
N ASN A 724 -34.01 -33.37 -6.71
CA ASN A 724 -34.36 -32.46 -7.80
C ASN A 724 -33.55 -32.71 -9.09
N THR A 725 -34.10 -32.33 -10.23
CA THR A 725 -33.43 -32.38 -11.55
C THR A 725 -33.74 -31.11 -12.33
N LEU A 726 -32.72 -30.27 -12.51
CA LEU A 726 -32.80 -29.00 -13.21
C LEU A 726 -32.46 -29.21 -14.69
N ILE A 727 -33.40 -28.83 -15.57
CA ILE A 727 -33.28 -28.91 -17.03
C ILE A 727 -33.34 -27.49 -17.58
N HIS A 728 -32.20 -26.98 -18.07
CA HIS A 728 -32.10 -25.62 -18.60
C HIS A 728 -30.96 -25.45 -19.61
N HIS A 729 -29.77 -25.97 -19.28
CA HIS A 729 -28.62 -25.93 -20.19
C HIS A 729 -28.87 -26.82 -21.41
N ASN A 730 -28.43 -26.36 -22.58
CA ASN A 730 -28.61 -27.07 -23.86
C ASN A 730 -27.44 -28.01 -24.20
N GLU A 731 -26.32 -27.88 -23.49
CA GLU A 731 -25.15 -28.76 -23.61
C GLU A 731 -24.60 -29.12 -22.22
N ALA A 732 -23.66 -30.06 -22.17
CA ALA A 732 -22.95 -30.53 -20.99
C ALA A 732 -22.60 -29.43 -19.98
N VAL A 733 -22.99 -29.62 -18.72
CA VAL A 733 -22.66 -28.74 -17.60
C VAL A 733 -21.23 -29.03 -17.17
N LEU A 734 -20.34 -28.06 -17.30
CA LEU A 734 -18.89 -28.26 -17.14
C LEU A 734 -18.42 -28.00 -15.71
N HIS A 735 -19.05 -27.05 -15.03
CA HIS A 735 -18.72 -26.71 -13.65
C HIS A 735 -19.91 -26.06 -12.93
N LEU A 736 -19.95 -26.21 -11.62
CA LEU A 736 -20.92 -25.58 -10.73
C LEU A 736 -20.25 -25.24 -9.39
N ARG A 737 -20.81 -24.24 -8.71
CA ARG A 737 -20.50 -23.86 -7.33
C ARG A 737 -21.82 -23.46 -6.66
N PHE A 738 -21.97 -23.75 -5.37
CA PHE A 738 -23.04 -23.18 -4.55
C PHE A 738 -22.54 -22.81 -3.15
N CYS A 739 -23.10 -21.75 -2.57
CA CYS A 739 -22.92 -21.34 -1.17
C CYS A 739 -24.01 -20.31 -0.81
N ASN A 740 -24.30 -20.14 0.48
CA ASN A 740 -25.18 -19.09 1.00
C ASN A 740 -26.58 -19.02 0.35
N GLY A 741 -27.13 -20.14 -0.11
CA GLY A 741 -28.43 -20.18 -0.81
C GLY A 741 -28.39 -19.71 -2.28
N LEU A 742 -27.21 -19.44 -2.84
CA LEU A 742 -27.01 -19.16 -4.26
C LEU A 742 -26.25 -20.31 -4.92
N MET A 743 -26.58 -20.61 -6.18
CA MET A 743 -25.84 -21.55 -7.02
C MET A 743 -25.54 -20.93 -8.37
N VAL A 744 -24.35 -21.20 -8.90
CA VAL A 744 -23.92 -20.77 -10.23
C VAL A 744 -23.46 -21.99 -11.02
N THR A 745 -24.05 -22.20 -12.20
CA THR A 745 -23.73 -23.30 -13.11
C THR A 745 -23.21 -22.75 -14.43
N CYS A 746 -22.27 -23.45 -15.08
CA CYS A 746 -21.76 -23.06 -16.38
C CYS A 746 -21.68 -24.25 -17.35
N SER A 747 -21.96 -23.99 -18.62
CA SER A 747 -22.10 -25.03 -19.64
C SER A 747 -21.24 -24.78 -20.88
N LYS A 748 -21.03 -25.86 -21.63
CA LYS A 748 -20.47 -25.86 -22.97
C LYS A 748 -21.29 -25.02 -23.96
N ASP A 749 -22.58 -24.79 -23.68
CA ASP A 749 -23.48 -23.90 -24.46
C ASP A 749 -23.07 -22.42 -24.47
N ARG A 750 -22.08 -22.05 -23.63
CA ARG A 750 -21.45 -20.73 -23.43
C ARG A 750 -22.20 -19.80 -22.48
N SER A 751 -23.25 -20.28 -21.83
CA SER A 751 -24.00 -19.56 -20.80
C SER A 751 -23.51 -19.90 -19.38
N ILE A 752 -23.83 -18.99 -18.46
CA ILE A 752 -23.74 -19.20 -17.02
C ILE A 752 -25.15 -18.96 -16.49
N ALA A 753 -25.68 -19.86 -15.68
CA ALA A 753 -26.98 -19.69 -15.03
C ALA A 753 -26.77 -19.47 -13.52
N VAL A 754 -27.44 -18.46 -12.99
CA VAL A 754 -27.46 -18.11 -11.56
C VAL A 754 -28.83 -18.50 -11.01
N TRP A 755 -28.82 -19.23 -9.91
CA TRP A 755 -29.99 -19.87 -9.30
C TRP A 755 -30.10 -19.47 -7.84
N ASP A 756 -31.30 -19.10 -7.41
CA ASP A 756 -31.62 -18.94 -5.99
C ASP A 756 -32.14 -20.29 -5.46
N MET A 757 -31.46 -20.84 -4.45
CA MET A 757 -31.71 -22.13 -3.80
C MET A 757 -32.31 -21.86 -2.42
N ALA A 758 -33.64 -21.81 -2.33
CA ALA A 758 -34.34 -21.64 -1.06
C ALA A 758 -34.43 -22.97 -0.27
N SER A 759 -34.54 -24.08 -1.00
CA SER A 759 -34.48 -25.45 -0.47
C SER A 759 -33.88 -26.38 -1.52
N ALA A 760 -33.66 -27.66 -1.18
CA ALA A 760 -33.17 -28.65 -2.15
C ALA A 760 -34.15 -28.91 -3.30
N THR A 761 -35.46 -28.76 -3.04
CA THR A 761 -36.54 -28.92 -4.02
C THR A 761 -36.89 -27.60 -4.72
N ASP A 762 -36.74 -26.47 -4.03
CA ASP A 762 -37.14 -25.14 -4.50
C ASP A 762 -35.92 -24.36 -4.98
N ILE A 763 -35.51 -24.64 -6.22
CA ILE A 763 -34.42 -23.96 -6.92
C ILE A 763 -35.01 -23.22 -8.13
N SER A 764 -34.81 -21.90 -8.15
CA SER A 764 -35.34 -21.02 -9.20
C SER A 764 -34.23 -20.35 -10.00
N LEU A 765 -34.44 -20.18 -11.31
CA LEU A 765 -33.49 -19.49 -12.18
C LEU A 765 -33.63 -17.97 -12.01
N ARG A 766 -32.59 -17.33 -11.48
CA ARG A 766 -32.54 -15.88 -11.24
C ARG A 766 -32.12 -15.11 -12.49
N ARG A 767 -31.03 -15.52 -13.14
CA ARG A 767 -30.53 -14.88 -14.37
C ARG A 767 -29.64 -15.83 -15.18
N VAL A 768 -29.64 -15.65 -16.50
CA VAL A 768 -28.64 -16.22 -17.41
C VAL A 768 -27.64 -15.12 -17.81
N LEU A 769 -26.35 -15.34 -17.55
CA LEU A 769 -25.26 -14.46 -17.97
C LEU A 769 -24.74 -14.95 -19.32
N VAL A 770 -24.70 -14.04 -20.31
CA VAL A 770 -24.21 -14.31 -21.66
C VAL A 770 -23.12 -13.29 -22.00
N GLY A 771 -21.99 -13.77 -22.52
CA GLY A 771 -20.88 -12.90 -22.90
C GLY A 771 -19.59 -13.60 -23.28
N HIS A 772 -19.43 -14.87 -22.90
CA HIS A 772 -18.34 -15.72 -23.39
C HIS A 772 -18.57 -16.17 -24.84
N ARG A 773 -17.47 -16.32 -25.59
CA ARG A 773 -17.49 -16.68 -27.01
C ARG A 773 -17.31 -18.18 -27.26
N ALA A 774 -16.87 -18.93 -26.25
CA ALA A 774 -16.68 -20.38 -26.27
C ALA A 774 -17.07 -20.98 -24.91
N ALA A 775 -17.08 -22.31 -24.81
CA ALA A 775 -17.50 -23.06 -23.62
C ALA A 775 -16.92 -22.48 -22.32
N VAL A 776 -17.77 -22.30 -21.31
CA VAL A 776 -17.34 -21.83 -19.98
C VAL A 776 -16.95 -23.06 -19.18
N ASN A 777 -15.65 -23.21 -18.93
CA ASN A 777 -15.08 -24.46 -18.39
C ASN A 777 -15.12 -24.51 -16.86
N VAL A 778 -15.19 -23.35 -16.20
CA VAL A 778 -15.16 -23.19 -14.75
C VAL A 778 -15.85 -21.90 -14.34
N VAL A 779 -16.55 -21.95 -13.21
CA VAL A 779 -17.15 -20.80 -12.53
C VAL A 779 -16.93 -20.93 -11.03
N ASP A 780 -16.63 -19.82 -10.37
CA ASP A 780 -16.42 -19.73 -8.93
C ASP A 780 -16.96 -18.37 -8.46
N PHE A 781 -17.40 -18.22 -7.21
CA PHE A 781 -17.96 -16.96 -6.75
C PHE A 781 -17.86 -16.77 -5.23
N ASP A 782 -17.94 -15.50 -4.82
CA ASP A 782 -18.17 -15.07 -3.44
C ASP A 782 -19.38 -14.11 -3.40
N ASP A 783 -19.64 -13.51 -2.23
CA ASP A 783 -20.76 -12.58 -2.04
C ASP A 783 -20.65 -11.29 -2.89
N LYS A 784 -19.47 -10.98 -3.47
CA LYS A 784 -19.19 -9.76 -4.23
C LYS A 784 -19.14 -9.99 -5.75
N TYR A 785 -18.40 -11.02 -6.19
CA TYR A 785 -18.12 -11.31 -7.59
C TYR A 785 -18.33 -12.79 -7.96
N ILE A 786 -18.92 -12.99 -9.14
CA ILE A 786 -18.91 -14.24 -9.89
C ILE A 786 -17.75 -14.17 -10.88
N VAL A 787 -16.86 -15.16 -10.85
CA VAL A 787 -15.68 -15.28 -11.71
C VAL A 787 -15.81 -16.50 -12.61
N SER A 788 -15.68 -16.29 -13.91
CA SER A 788 -15.94 -17.32 -14.93
C SER A 788 -14.81 -17.36 -15.95
N ALA A 789 -14.39 -18.57 -16.36
CA ALA A 789 -13.31 -18.71 -17.33
C ALA A 789 -13.67 -19.69 -18.46
N SER A 790 -13.23 -19.34 -19.66
CA SER A 790 -13.70 -19.97 -20.91
C SER A 790 -12.56 -20.43 -21.83
N GLY A 791 -12.92 -21.33 -22.74
CA GLY A 791 -12.11 -21.65 -23.93
C GLY A 791 -11.81 -20.42 -24.82
N ASP A 792 -12.52 -19.30 -24.65
CA ASP A 792 -12.27 -18.03 -25.34
C ASP A 792 -11.03 -17.26 -24.86
N ARG A 793 -10.28 -17.84 -23.91
CA ARG A 793 -9.02 -17.34 -23.32
C ARG A 793 -9.18 -16.20 -22.33
N THR A 794 -10.42 -15.86 -21.96
CA THR A 794 -10.74 -14.76 -21.07
C THR A 794 -11.31 -15.26 -19.75
N ILE A 795 -11.07 -14.49 -18.68
CA ILE A 795 -11.80 -14.60 -17.42
C ILE A 795 -12.78 -13.41 -17.38
N LYS A 796 -14.04 -13.64 -17.08
CA LYS A 796 -15.05 -12.58 -16.87
C LYS A 796 -15.48 -12.52 -15.43
N VAL A 797 -15.53 -11.29 -14.93
CA VAL A 797 -15.95 -10.93 -13.59
C VAL A 797 -17.31 -10.24 -13.69
N TRP A 798 -18.27 -10.72 -12.90
CA TRP A 798 -19.62 -10.22 -12.81
C TRP A 798 -19.92 -9.89 -11.34
N SER A 799 -20.79 -8.93 -11.04
CA SER A 799 -21.23 -8.68 -9.66
C SER A 799 -22.21 -9.77 -9.21
N THR A 800 -22.04 -10.34 -8.02
CA THR A 800 -22.95 -11.38 -7.50
C THR A 800 -24.34 -10.80 -7.22
N SER A 801 -24.42 -9.60 -6.64
CA SER A 801 -25.69 -8.96 -6.26
C SER A 801 -26.53 -8.52 -7.46
N THR A 802 -25.94 -7.77 -8.40
CA THR A 802 -26.65 -7.23 -9.57
C THR A 802 -26.63 -8.16 -10.78
N CYS A 803 -25.75 -9.17 -10.79
CA CYS A 803 -25.50 -10.06 -11.94
C CYS A 803 -25.11 -9.31 -13.23
N GLU A 804 -24.42 -8.17 -13.09
CA GLU A 804 -23.92 -7.35 -14.20
C GLU A 804 -22.43 -7.60 -14.48
N PHE A 805 -22.00 -7.33 -15.71
CA PHE A 805 -20.60 -7.48 -16.13
C PHE A 805 -19.72 -6.35 -15.56
N VAL A 806 -18.64 -6.71 -14.88
CA VAL A 806 -17.70 -5.75 -14.25
C VAL A 806 -16.45 -5.57 -15.11
N ARG A 807 -15.71 -6.66 -15.39
CA ARG A 807 -14.43 -6.60 -16.12
C ARG A 807 -14.08 -7.94 -16.79
N THR A 808 -13.09 -7.90 -17.70
CA THR A 808 -12.51 -9.11 -18.32
C THR A 808 -11.00 -9.12 -18.08
N LEU A 809 -10.50 -10.18 -17.46
CA LEU A 809 -9.07 -10.43 -17.29
C LEU A 809 -8.55 -11.15 -18.54
N ASN A 810 -7.57 -10.54 -19.20
CA ASN A 810 -7.01 -11.00 -20.48
C ASN A 810 -5.50 -11.21 -20.34
N GLY A 811 -4.98 -12.29 -20.93
CA GLY A 811 -3.53 -12.50 -21.02
C GLY A 811 -3.11 -13.96 -21.23
N HIS A 812 -3.98 -14.92 -20.93
CA HIS A 812 -3.75 -16.31 -21.33
C HIS A 812 -3.69 -16.45 -22.87
N LYS A 813 -2.74 -17.26 -23.36
CA LYS A 813 -2.48 -17.45 -24.79
C LYS A 813 -3.45 -18.48 -25.41
N ARG A 814 -4.09 -19.32 -24.60
CA ARG A 814 -5.06 -20.36 -24.98
C ARG A 814 -6.21 -20.46 -23.97
N GLY A 815 -7.15 -21.38 -24.20
CA GLY A 815 -8.34 -21.55 -23.37
C GLY A 815 -7.99 -21.88 -21.91
N ILE A 816 -8.81 -21.40 -20.97
CA ILE A 816 -8.60 -21.60 -19.54
C ILE A 816 -9.39 -22.85 -19.12
N ALA A 817 -8.76 -23.78 -18.40
CA ALA A 817 -9.33 -25.09 -18.07
C ALA A 817 -9.69 -25.24 -16.59
N CYS A 818 -9.06 -24.46 -15.71
CA CYS A 818 -9.39 -24.39 -14.29
C CYS A 818 -9.12 -23.00 -13.71
N LEU A 819 -9.85 -22.70 -12.63
CA LEU A 819 -9.79 -21.46 -11.89
C LEU A 819 -10.20 -21.76 -10.44
N GLN A 820 -9.63 -21.03 -9.49
CA GLN A 820 -10.20 -20.80 -8.18
C GLN A 820 -10.16 -19.30 -7.90
N TYR A 821 -11.19 -18.78 -7.26
CA TYR A 821 -11.27 -17.41 -6.77
C TYR A 821 -11.50 -17.44 -5.26
N ARG A 822 -10.74 -16.65 -4.51
CA ARG A 822 -10.93 -16.45 -3.07
C ARG A 822 -10.34 -15.11 -2.66
N ASP A 823 -11.03 -14.40 -1.78
CA ASP A 823 -10.65 -13.08 -1.28
C ASP A 823 -10.40 -12.12 -2.47
N ARG A 824 -9.18 -11.58 -2.60
CA ARG A 824 -8.79 -10.70 -3.71
C ARG A 824 -8.10 -11.44 -4.87
N LEU A 825 -7.80 -12.74 -4.73
CA LEU A 825 -6.93 -13.48 -5.64
C LEU A 825 -7.70 -14.43 -6.55
N VAL A 826 -7.43 -14.33 -7.85
CA VAL A 826 -7.83 -15.32 -8.86
C VAL A 826 -6.60 -16.11 -9.29
N VAL A 827 -6.65 -17.44 -9.20
CA VAL A 827 -5.61 -18.33 -9.69
C VAL A 827 -6.17 -19.20 -10.82
N SER A 828 -5.59 -19.11 -12.02
CA SER A 828 -6.11 -19.75 -13.24
C SER A 828 -5.07 -20.61 -13.96
N GLY A 829 -5.49 -21.78 -14.45
CA GLY A 829 -4.66 -22.71 -15.24
C GLY A 829 -5.19 -22.88 -16.67
N SER A 830 -4.29 -22.88 -17.64
CA SER A 830 -4.63 -22.82 -19.07
C SER A 830 -3.97 -23.90 -19.93
N SER A 831 -4.54 -24.11 -21.12
CA SER A 831 -3.99 -24.90 -22.21
C SER A 831 -2.72 -24.30 -22.86
N ASP A 832 -2.24 -23.16 -22.37
CA ASP A 832 -0.93 -22.57 -22.68
C ASP A 832 0.20 -23.05 -21.74
N ASN A 833 -0.11 -24.01 -20.87
CA ASN A 833 0.77 -24.64 -19.88
C ASN A 833 1.22 -23.69 -18.75
N THR A 834 0.64 -22.49 -18.67
CA THR A 834 0.93 -21.52 -17.60
C THR A 834 -0.19 -21.47 -16.56
N ILE A 835 0.20 -21.14 -15.34
CA ILE A 835 -0.71 -20.69 -14.29
C ILE A 835 -0.55 -19.18 -14.16
N ARG A 836 -1.64 -18.47 -13.92
CA ARG A 836 -1.62 -17.02 -13.68
C ARG A 836 -2.34 -16.66 -12.40
N LEU A 837 -1.72 -15.75 -11.64
CA LEU A 837 -2.27 -15.09 -10.48
C LEU A 837 -2.74 -13.70 -10.91
N TRP A 838 -3.96 -13.33 -10.53
CA TRP A 838 -4.55 -12.03 -10.85
C TRP A 838 -5.14 -11.39 -9.60
N ASP A 839 -4.97 -10.08 -9.47
CA ASP A 839 -5.81 -9.29 -8.57
C ASP A 839 -7.19 -9.14 -9.22
N ILE A 840 -8.26 -9.51 -8.51
CA ILE A 840 -9.63 -9.31 -8.97
C ILE A 840 -9.96 -7.83 -9.19
N GLU A 841 -9.36 -6.90 -8.43
CA GLU A 841 -9.75 -5.49 -8.40
C GLU A 841 -9.16 -4.65 -9.52
N CYS A 842 -7.83 -4.58 -9.66
CA CYS A 842 -7.24 -3.90 -10.83
C CYS A 842 -7.27 -4.77 -12.09
N GLY A 843 -7.45 -6.08 -11.96
CA GLY A 843 -7.40 -7.05 -13.06
C GLY A 843 -5.99 -7.33 -13.60
N ALA A 844 -4.94 -6.87 -12.91
CA ALA A 844 -3.57 -7.11 -13.32
C ALA A 844 -3.13 -8.56 -13.09
N CYS A 845 -2.28 -9.07 -13.98
CA CYS A 845 -1.62 -10.35 -13.82
C CYS A 845 -0.41 -10.16 -12.90
N LEU A 846 -0.52 -10.57 -11.63
CA LEU A 846 0.53 -10.43 -10.61
C LEU A 846 1.74 -11.31 -10.92
N ARG A 847 1.49 -12.56 -11.34
CA ARG A 847 2.53 -13.56 -11.64
C ARG A 847 2.07 -14.53 -12.72
N VAL A 848 3.04 -14.97 -13.53
CA VAL A 848 2.90 -16.13 -14.41
C VAL A 848 3.83 -17.22 -13.87
N LEU A 849 3.29 -18.41 -13.62
CA LEU A 849 4.07 -19.59 -13.25
C LEU A 849 4.21 -20.49 -14.49
N GLU A 850 5.45 -20.77 -14.87
CA GLU A 850 5.81 -21.66 -15.97
C GLU A 850 6.52 -22.89 -15.41
N GLY A 851 6.39 -24.04 -16.09
CA GLY A 851 7.06 -25.29 -15.68
C GLY A 851 6.20 -26.56 -15.79
N HIS A 852 4.90 -26.43 -16.08
CA HIS A 852 4.10 -27.55 -16.60
C HIS A 852 4.44 -27.79 -18.08
N GLU A 853 4.53 -29.05 -18.49
CA GLU A 853 4.85 -29.45 -19.87
C GLU A 853 3.59 -29.57 -20.74
N GLU A 854 2.42 -29.69 -20.11
CA GLU A 854 1.12 -29.92 -20.73
C GLU A 854 0.03 -29.03 -20.12
N LEU A 855 -1.19 -29.12 -20.67
CA LEU A 855 -2.37 -28.39 -20.20
C LEU A 855 -2.58 -28.55 -18.69
N VAL A 856 -2.68 -27.43 -17.97
CA VAL A 856 -3.03 -27.39 -16.54
C VAL A 856 -4.54 -27.59 -16.42
N ARG A 857 -4.98 -28.72 -15.87
CA ARG A 857 -6.38 -29.17 -15.90
C ARG A 857 -7.15 -28.85 -14.63
N CYS A 858 -6.49 -28.91 -13.49
CA CYS A 858 -7.06 -28.60 -12.19
C CYS A 858 -6.08 -27.79 -11.34
N ILE A 859 -6.61 -26.91 -10.51
CA ILE A 859 -5.83 -26.07 -9.61
C ILE A 859 -6.64 -25.80 -8.36
N ARG A 860 -5.95 -25.72 -7.22
CA ARG A 860 -6.45 -25.21 -5.95
C ARG A 860 -5.35 -24.40 -5.25
N PHE A 861 -5.74 -23.50 -4.34
CA PHE A 861 -4.81 -22.80 -3.46
C PHE A 861 -5.42 -22.55 -2.07
N ASP A 862 -4.54 -22.45 -1.07
CA ASP A 862 -4.83 -22.10 0.32
C ASP A 862 -4.13 -20.77 0.69
N ASN A 863 -3.73 -20.56 1.95
CA ASN A 863 -2.98 -19.36 2.36
C ASN A 863 -1.46 -19.44 2.09
N LYS A 864 -0.92 -20.63 1.82
CA LYS A 864 0.54 -20.92 1.79
C LYS A 864 1.01 -21.42 0.42
N ARG A 865 0.19 -22.17 -0.30
CA ARG A 865 0.57 -23.01 -1.44
C ARG A 865 -0.47 -22.99 -2.54
N ILE A 866 -0.02 -23.28 -3.76
CA ILE A 866 -0.88 -23.60 -4.91
C ILE A 866 -0.58 -25.05 -5.29
N VAL A 867 -1.62 -25.88 -5.45
CA VAL A 867 -1.50 -27.26 -5.95
C VAL A 867 -2.19 -27.36 -7.30
N SER A 868 -1.50 -27.90 -8.29
CA SER A 868 -1.94 -27.90 -9.69
C SER A 868 -1.67 -29.24 -10.37
N GLY A 869 -2.65 -29.78 -11.09
CA GLY A 869 -2.56 -31.03 -11.83
C GLY A 869 -2.66 -30.81 -13.33
N ALA A 870 -1.80 -31.47 -14.10
CA ALA A 870 -1.71 -31.33 -15.55
C ALA A 870 -2.06 -32.63 -16.31
N TYR A 871 -2.16 -32.52 -17.63
CA TYR A 871 -2.47 -33.63 -18.53
C TYR A 871 -1.36 -34.68 -18.69
N ASP A 872 -0.14 -34.38 -18.25
CA ASP A 872 0.99 -35.32 -18.20
C ASP A 872 0.97 -36.24 -16.95
N GLY A 873 -0.04 -36.10 -16.08
CA GLY A 873 -0.15 -36.87 -14.83
C GLY A 873 0.63 -36.28 -13.66
N LYS A 874 1.39 -35.19 -13.88
CA LYS A 874 2.18 -34.55 -12.82
C LYS A 874 1.31 -33.60 -11.99
N ILE A 875 1.57 -33.58 -10.69
CA ILE A 875 1.05 -32.58 -9.76
C ILE A 875 2.21 -31.69 -9.33
N LYS A 876 2.04 -30.36 -9.39
CA LYS A 876 3.04 -29.39 -8.91
C LYS A 876 2.49 -28.61 -7.73
N VAL A 877 3.32 -28.52 -6.70
CA VAL A 877 3.13 -27.69 -5.51
C VAL A 877 4.01 -26.46 -5.66
N TRP A 878 3.40 -25.29 -5.55
CA TRP A 878 4.05 -23.98 -5.64
C TRP A 878 3.89 -23.23 -4.32
N ASP A 879 4.85 -22.38 -3.99
CA ASP A 879 4.75 -21.45 -2.87
C ASP A 879 3.90 -20.24 -3.28
N LEU A 880 2.80 -19.97 -2.55
CA LEU A 880 1.91 -18.85 -2.85
C LEU A 880 2.51 -17.51 -2.46
N GLN A 881 3.15 -17.43 -1.30
CA GLN A 881 3.69 -16.18 -0.77
C GLN A 881 4.88 -15.71 -1.63
N ALA A 882 5.76 -16.62 -2.02
CA ALA A 882 6.81 -16.33 -2.99
C ALA A 882 6.24 -16.01 -4.39
N ALA A 883 5.10 -16.57 -4.79
CA ALA A 883 4.48 -16.23 -6.08
C ALA A 883 3.83 -14.83 -6.09
N LEU A 884 3.40 -14.33 -4.92
CA LEU A 884 2.86 -12.99 -4.75
C LEU A 884 3.97 -11.92 -4.65
N ASP A 885 5.12 -12.23 -4.07
CA ASP A 885 6.28 -11.32 -4.05
C ASP A 885 6.79 -11.03 -5.49
N PRO A 886 6.80 -9.76 -5.96
CA PRO A 886 7.38 -9.41 -7.25
C PRO A 886 8.87 -9.81 -7.39
N ARG A 887 9.63 -9.81 -6.28
CA ARG A 887 11.09 -9.98 -6.24
C ARG A 887 11.55 -11.45 -6.34
N ALA A 888 10.68 -12.40 -6.01
CA ALA A 888 11.01 -13.82 -6.04
C ALA A 888 11.32 -14.32 -7.47
N PRO A 889 12.43 -15.04 -7.68
CA PRO A 889 12.77 -15.59 -8.99
C PRO A 889 11.89 -16.80 -9.32
N ALA A 890 11.58 -17.00 -10.60
CA ALA A 890 10.72 -18.10 -11.04
C ALA A 890 11.22 -19.51 -10.63
N SER A 891 12.52 -19.66 -10.38
CA SER A 891 13.15 -20.92 -9.97
C SER A 891 12.80 -21.36 -8.54
N THR A 892 12.41 -20.47 -7.63
CA THR A 892 12.05 -20.81 -6.25
C THR A 892 10.56 -21.06 -6.06
N LEU A 893 9.73 -20.77 -7.08
CA LEU A 893 8.27 -20.85 -6.96
C LEU A 893 7.74 -22.29 -6.97
N CYS A 894 8.36 -23.19 -7.73
CA CYS A 894 7.98 -24.61 -7.78
C CYS A 894 8.69 -25.37 -6.65
N LEU A 895 7.99 -25.65 -5.55
CA LEU A 895 8.53 -26.42 -4.42
C LEU A 895 8.81 -27.87 -4.84
N ARG A 896 7.80 -28.57 -5.38
CA ARG A 896 7.91 -29.98 -5.80
C ARG A 896 7.03 -30.32 -6.98
N THR A 897 7.44 -31.35 -7.71
CA THR A 897 6.64 -32.06 -8.72
C THR A 897 6.46 -33.51 -8.24
N LEU A 898 5.22 -33.94 -8.08
CA LEU A 898 4.80 -35.26 -7.63
C LEU A 898 4.27 -36.05 -8.85
N VAL A 899 4.66 -37.32 -9.00
CA VAL A 899 4.45 -38.10 -10.24
C VAL A 899 4.09 -39.55 -9.93
N GLU A 900 2.82 -39.82 -9.66
CA GLU A 900 2.28 -41.17 -9.36
C GLU A 900 1.02 -41.53 -10.18
N HIS A 901 0.39 -40.53 -10.82
CA HIS A 901 -0.72 -40.77 -11.75
C HIS A 901 -0.17 -41.16 -13.12
N SER A 902 -0.76 -42.18 -13.73
CA SER A 902 -0.37 -42.68 -15.06
C SER A 902 -1.12 -42.01 -16.21
N GLY A 903 -1.99 -41.05 -15.89
CA GLY A 903 -2.83 -40.34 -16.84
C GLY A 903 -3.23 -38.96 -16.34
N ARG A 904 -4.00 -38.24 -17.17
CA ARG A 904 -4.43 -36.85 -16.95
C ARG A 904 -5.09 -36.67 -15.58
N VAL A 905 -4.53 -35.79 -14.74
CA VAL A 905 -5.17 -35.40 -13.48
C VAL A 905 -6.41 -34.54 -13.80
N PHE A 906 -7.58 -34.94 -13.36
CA PHE A 906 -8.84 -34.24 -13.66
C PHE A 906 -9.30 -33.30 -12.55
N ARG A 907 -9.17 -33.72 -11.29
CA ARG A 907 -9.50 -32.90 -10.12
C ARG A 907 -8.53 -33.19 -8.98
N LEU A 908 -8.32 -32.17 -8.15
CA LEU A 908 -7.68 -32.31 -6.85
C LEU A 908 -8.35 -31.37 -5.85
N GLN A 909 -8.28 -31.76 -4.58
CA GLN A 909 -8.53 -30.95 -3.40
C GLN A 909 -7.38 -31.24 -2.43
N PHE A 910 -7.02 -30.28 -1.59
CA PHE A 910 -6.00 -30.48 -0.58
C PHE A 910 -6.31 -29.65 0.67
N ASP A 911 -5.72 -30.07 1.78
CA ASP A 911 -5.67 -29.36 3.06
C ASP A 911 -4.19 -29.24 3.49
N GLU A 912 -3.94 -28.72 4.69
CA GLU A 912 -2.57 -28.54 5.21
C GLU A 912 -1.79 -29.88 5.35
N PHE A 913 -2.46 -31.03 5.40
CA PHE A 913 -1.89 -32.34 5.67
C PHE A 913 -1.87 -33.27 4.47
N GLN A 914 -2.86 -33.21 3.58
CA GLN A 914 -3.01 -34.17 2.50
C GLN A 914 -3.49 -33.54 1.18
N ILE A 915 -3.14 -34.18 0.06
CA ILE A 915 -3.77 -33.96 -1.25
C ILE A 915 -4.65 -35.17 -1.55
N ILE A 916 -5.84 -34.97 -2.10
CA ILE A 916 -6.62 -36.02 -2.76
C ILE A 916 -6.77 -35.64 -4.24
N SER A 917 -6.31 -36.50 -5.14
CA SER A 917 -6.32 -36.26 -6.58
C SER A 917 -6.92 -37.42 -7.37
N SER A 918 -7.67 -37.07 -8.42
CA SER A 918 -8.32 -38.04 -9.32
C SER A 918 -7.80 -37.92 -10.74
N SER A 919 -7.80 -39.04 -11.46
CA SER A 919 -7.20 -39.14 -12.79
C SER A 919 -8.06 -39.92 -13.80
N HIS A 920 -7.70 -39.75 -15.07
CA HIS A 920 -8.17 -40.59 -16.17
C HIS A 920 -7.80 -42.07 -16.02
N ASP A 921 -6.79 -42.41 -15.21
CA ASP A 921 -6.36 -43.80 -14.97
C ASP A 921 -7.29 -44.61 -14.04
N ASP A 922 -8.47 -44.05 -13.73
CA ASP A 922 -9.53 -44.66 -12.91
C ASP A 922 -9.18 -44.77 -11.41
N THR A 923 -8.26 -43.92 -10.94
CA THR A 923 -7.82 -43.92 -9.55
C THR A 923 -7.97 -42.60 -8.83
N ILE A 924 -8.17 -42.71 -7.51
CA ILE A 924 -8.05 -41.63 -6.54
C ILE A 924 -6.80 -41.92 -5.71
N LEU A 925 -5.88 -40.94 -5.66
CA LEU A 925 -4.68 -40.98 -4.84
C LEU A 925 -4.83 -40.04 -3.66
N ILE A 926 -4.53 -40.55 -2.46
CA ILE A 926 -4.44 -39.78 -1.21
C ILE A 926 -2.95 -39.69 -0.86
N TRP A 927 -2.46 -38.46 -0.76
CA TRP A 927 -1.06 -38.11 -0.50
C TRP A 927 -1.01 -37.51 0.90
N ASP A 928 -0.62 -38.28 1.92
CA ASP A 928 -0.56 -37.83 3.31
C ASP A 928 0.87 -37.38 3.68
N PHE A 929 1.02 -36.10 4.06
CA PHE A 929 2.28 -35.49 4.48
C PHE A 929 2.47 -35.48 6.00
N LEU A 930 1.46 -35.92 6.77
CA LEU A 930 1.53 -36.09 8.23
C LEU A 930 2.17 -37.45 8.59
N ASN A 931 1.54 -38.56 8.22
CA ASN A 931 1.97 -39.91 8.62
C ASN A 931 3.01 -40.52 7.66
N VAL A 932 4.17 -39.88 7.53
CA VAL A 932 5.26 -40.38 6.67
C VAL A 932 5.98 -41.55 7.34
N SER A 933 5.96 -42.73 6.70
CA SER A 933 6.73 -43.89 7.15
C SER A 933 8.22 -43.74 6.80
N THR A 934 9.09 -43.91 7.79
CA THR A 934 10.54 -43.65 7.67
C THR A 934 11.30 -44.66 6.80
N ASN A 935 10.68 -45.77 6.40
CA ASN A 935 11.32 -46.91 5.73
C ASN A 935 10.99 -47.06 4.23
N GLY A 936 10.19 -46.14 3.64
CA GLY A 936 9.51 -46.41 2.36
C GLY A 936 10.17 -45.91 1.07
N GLN A 937 10.90 -44.79 1.09
CA GLN A 937 11.36 -44.13 -0.15
C GLN A 937 12.87 -44.28 -0.38
N SER A 938 13.23 -45.05 -1.40
CA SER A 938 14.60 -45.15 -1.91
C SER A 938 15.11 -43.79 -2.40
N GLU A 939 16.40 -43.50 -2.15
CA GLU A 939 17.05 -42.26 -2.58
C GLU A 939 17.13 -42.18 -4.12
N GLY A 940 16.11 -41.57 -4.72
CA GLY A 940 16.10 -41.20 -6.13
C GLY A 940 17.19 -40.15 -6.41
N ARG A 941 18.35 -40.62 -6.88
CA ARG A 941 19.50 -39.79 -7.26
C ARG A 941 19.07 -38.61 -8.14
N SER A 942 19.20 -37.40 -7.58
CA SER A 942 19.34 -36.15 -8.34
C SER A 942 20.75 -35.61 -8.11
N PRO A 943 21.36 -34.89 -9.06
CA PRO A 943 22.79 -34.60 -9.02
C PRO A 943 23.13 -33.68 -7.85
N SER A 944 24.20 -34.03 -7.14
CA SER A 944 24.76 -33.26 -6.04
C SER A 944 25.09 -31.83 -6.47
N ARG A 945 24.25 -30.89 -6.04
CA ARG A 945 24.63 -29.48 -5.88
C ARG A 945 24.66 -29.17 -4.41
N THR A 946 25.88 -28.96 -3.92
CA THR A 946 26.21 -28.68 -2.53
C THR A 946 25.56 -27.36 -2.10
N TYR A 947 24.41 -27.43 -1.43
CA TYR A 947 23.99 -26.35 -0.56
C TYR A 947 24.59 -26.63 0.82
N THR A 948 25.53 -25.78 1.22
CA THR A 948 26.14 -25.79 2.55
C THR A 948 25.08 -25.41 3.58
N CYS A 949 24.47 -26.42 4.21
CA CYS A 949 23.62 -26.21 5.38
C CYS A 949 24.48 -25.81 6.58
N LEU A 950 24.69 -24.49 6.75
CA LEU A 950 25.20 -23.92 7.99
C LEU A 950 24.10 -23.95 9.06
N PHE A 951 23.94 -25.11 9.71
CA PHE A 951 23.13 -25.22 10.93
C PHE A 951 23.92 -24.68 12.13
N SER A 952 23.70 -23.42 12.49
CA SER A 952 24.06 -22.92 13.81
C SER A 952 23.01 -23.35 14.83
N VAL A 953 23.30 -24.42 15.58
CA VAL A 953 22.45 -24.88 16.70
C VAL A 953 22.89 -24.16 17.98
N PRO A 954 22.08 -23.26 18.58
CA PRO A 954 22.29 -22.84 19.95
C PRO A 954 21.78 -23.94 20.88
N VAL A 955 22.68 -24.86 21.27
CA VAL A 955 22.40 -25.84 22.32
C VAL A 955 22.32 -25.10 23.66
N CYS A 956 21.12 -25.04 24.26
CA CYS A 956 20.99 -24.63 25.65
C CYS A 956 21.72 -25.66 26.55
N PRO A 957 22.68 -25.25 27.40
CA PRO A 957 23.36 -26.18 28.29
C PRO A 957 22.39 -26.68 29.37
N GLY A 958 22.21 -28.01 29.43
CA GLY A 958 21.44 -28.64 30.51
C GLY A 958 22.11 -28.42 31.86
N ARG A 959 21.30 -28.20 32.90
CA ARG A 959 21.77 -28.27 34.29
C ARG A 959 22.24 -29.70 34.58
N ALA A 960 23.52 -29.87 34.90
CA ALA A 960 23.99 -31.05 35.61
C ALA A 960 23.65 -30.91 37.10
N GLU A 961 23.21 -32.01 37.72
CA GLU A 961 23.01 -32.10 39.16
C GLU A 961 24.36 -32.37 39.86
N SER A 962 24.74 -31.48 40.79
CA SER A 962 25.61 -31.76 41.95
C SER A 962 25.51 -30.61 42.96
#